data_AF-A0A0S8G062-F1
#
_entry.id   AF-A0A0S8G062-F1
#
_cell.length_a   1.000
_cell.length_b   1.000
_cell.length_c   1.000
_cell.angle_alpha   90.00
_cell.angle_beta   90.00
_cell.angle_gamma   90.00
#
_symmetry.space_group_name_H-M   'P 1'
#
loop_
_entity.id
_entity.type
_entity.pdbx_description
1 polymer ?
#
loop_
_entity_poly.entity_id
_entity_poly.type
_entity_poly.pdbx_seq_one_letter_code
_entity_poly.pdbx_strand_id
1 'polypeptide(L)'
;MRALAPLTLIAGLIVGVTTAPLDLVAQDVEELGRVHGVKPPPGYYETLARYPNAYQFQEAWKVIARQVRERRQALARARDYAGLNAHLRNGPSRAVAQAAGTAVQGTYRIPVLVGYFSDSTHVFHPDTASIRSTLFTPGATAPYSVTSFYDEMSNSLLTVTGDVIGWFKVDSASTWYEGTNNGLNPITDRTGDFIQALLDSADVSTDFSVYDNDSNGTVDLIAVLHPLMDGACGSSHIWAHRWVYAGWKGGVYNTGDGVTVNDYIIQSAVGGSGGCTDTQIMAIGTFSHEFGHGLGLPDLYDTSGNSEGIGEWGLMGSGNWNVQTSPAHMEAWSKDQLGWIAVDTIDISQGTGAHALSPVVPSDTALRIDLGGSNEYFLLENRQGMGSEAGNINGPGLLIWHIDPDRIAARRNTNTVNAVVPHGVDLEQADGLDHLGNDVNRGDAGDPWPGTSNSTAFGPTTTPNSEFNDNSSSGLNVDSITQNGDGSVAFRANFNSASELITTNIGAGTEVIIDGSNQDAPYSTLWVYPGSHTIGVDSIQGDTLVRHVFQSWSDAGARSHTVTVDATPDTFIANLQTEHRLKATADIQGSITSSQTLDASGVAWLLPTQNASLKAVPVAADFFFVEWRGDVTSTNDSIEVSLALPQTVYAVFGTAVAISTSALNPGVMGAAYMDTLTASGGSGSYTWTRVGGDTLPDGLSLAPSGVIAGAPEEDGTFQIVFQAISGALTSQDTVSLSVTRPNLALNDVVRQLLGPLAPLSADEQNYLDIIGNGNGLFDIGDFRAYLQQTGVVTDVVPATQLETKDQPAHKEEGR
;
A
#
# COMPACT_ATOMS: atom_id res chain seq x y z
N MET A 1 23.12 34.54 -30.75
CA MET A 1 21.86 35.09 -30.19
C MET A 1 21.09 33.94 -29.58
N ARG A 2 20.82 34.07 -28.28
CA ARG A 2 20.03 33.26 -27.32
C ARG A 2 19.63 31.83 -27.72
N ALA A 3 20.21 30.89 -26.99
CA ALA A 3 19.80 29.49 -26.91
C ALA A 3 18.52 29.34 -26.07
N LEU A 4 17.58 28.54 -26.56
CA LEU A 4 16.41 28.04 -25.85
C LEU A 4 16.78 26.70 -25.19
N ALA A 5 16.50 26.58 -23.90
CA ALA A 5 16.63 25.34 -23.12
C ALA A 5 15.39 24.43 -23.33
N PRO A 6 15.51 23.10 -23.21
CA PRO A 6 14.42 22.18 -23.50
C PRO A 6 13.48 22.01 -22.28
N LEU A 7 12.18 21.99 -22.57
CA LEU A 7 11.12 21.50 -21.68
C LEU A 7 11.30 19.99 -21.45
N THR A 8 11.36 19.57 -20.19
CA THR A 8 11.26 18.15 -19.81
C THR A 8 9.79 17.82 -19.53
N LEU A 9 9.29 16.83 -20.26
CA LEU A 9 7.94 16.28 -20.21
C LEU A 9 7.70 15.60 -18.84
N ILE A 10 6.69 16.05 -18.08
CA ILE A 10 6.18 15.32 -16.90
C ILE A 10 5.18 14.28 -17.41
N ALA A 11 5.50 13.00 -17.19
CA ALA A 11 4.63 11.88 -17.48
C ALA A 11 3.43 11.87 -16.50
N GLY A 12 2.23 11.73 -17.06
CA GLY A 12 0.97 11.77 -16.32
C GLY A 12 0.78 10.57 -15.40
N LEU A 13 0.40 10.88 -14.16
CA LEU A 13 -0.30 9.95 -13.28
C LEU A 13 -1.79 10.28 -13.41
N ILE A 14 -2.57 9.39 -14.05
CA ILE A 14 -4.03 9.47 -14.04
C ILE A 14 -4.48 9.05 -12.64
N VAL A 15 -4.61 10.03 -11.75
CA VAL A 15 -5.37 9.88 -10.50
C VAL A 15 -6.84 10.08 -10.88
N GLY A 16 -7.68 9.13 -10.52
CA GLY A 16 -9.12 9.23 -10.70
C GLY A 16 -9.60 10.56 -10.12
N VAL A 17 -10.30 11.34 -10.94
CA VAL A 17 -10.97 12.57 -10.51
C VAL A 17 -12.07 12.15 -9.54
N THR A 18 -11.74 12.13 -8.25
CA THR A 18 -12.74 12.24 -7.21
C THR A 18 -13.34 13.63 -7.36
N THR A 19 -14.67 13.70 -7.40
CA THR A 19 -15.40 14.97 -7.39
C THR A 19 -14.88 15.81 -6.23
N ALA A 20 -14.32 16.98 -6.54
CA ALA A 20 -13.84 17.91 -5.53
C ALA A 20 -14.94 18.15 -4.49
N PRO A 21 -14.69 17.95 -3.19
CA PRO A 21 -15.65 18.32 -2.17
C PRO A 21 -15.87 19.84 -2.23
N LEU A 22 -17.15 20.22 -2.26
CA LEU A 22 -17.64 21.60 -2.32
C LEU A 22 -17.10 22.44 -1.15
N ASP A 23 -16.96 23.74 -1.38
CA ASP A 23 -16.33 24.70 -0.46
C ASP A 23 -17.06 24.89 0.88
N LEU A 24 -16.28 25.21 1.91
CA LEU A 24 -16.69 25.42 3.31
C LEU A 24 -17.86 26.38 3.48
N VAL A 25 -18.92 25.92 4.15
CA VAL A 25 -19.78 26.75 5.02
C VAL A 25 -18.92 27.22 6.16
N ALA A 26 -18.91 28.51 6.41
CA ALA A 26 -18.31 29.11 7.58
C ALA A 26 -19.18 30.32 7.95
N GLN A 27 -19.54 30.51 9.21
CA GLN A 27 -20.49 31.53 9.70
C GLN A 27 -19.94 32.09 11.01
N ASP A 28 -19.81 33.42 11.19
CA ASP A 28 -19.53 34.09 12.48
C ASP A 28 -20.80 34.78 13.05
N VAL A 29 -21.94 34.66 12.35
CA VAL A 29 -23.15 35.43 12.66
C VAL A 29 -23.75 35.02 14.01
N GLU A 30 -23.72 33.73 14.33
CA GLU A 30 -24.26 33.16 15.55
C GLU A 30 -23.45 33.52 16.79
N GLU A 31 -22.13 33.32 16.75
CA GLU A 31 -21.26 33.52 17.91
C GLU A 31 -21.18 34.99 18.32
N LEU A 32 -21.02 35.87 17.34
CA LEU A 32 -21.07 37.31 17.53
C LEU A 32 -22.35 37.76 18.27
N GLY A 33 -23.50 37.17 17.94
CA GLY A 33 -24.76 37.41 18.67
C GLY A 33 -24.76 36.84 20.08
N ARG A 34 -24.28 35.60 20.24
CA ARG A 34 -24.27 34.87 21.51
C ARG A 34 -23.46 35.61 22.58
N VAL A 35 -22.31 36.18 22.22
CA VAL A 35 -21.47 37.02 23.09
C VAL A 35 -22.24 38.20 23.70
N HIS A 36 -23.15 38.79 22.92
CA HIS A 36 -23.93 39.94 23.34
C HIS A 36 -25.33 39.57 23.85
N GLY A 37 -25.67 38.27 23.90
CA GLY A 37 -26.99 37.78 24.29
C GLY A 37 -28.09 38.10 23.28
N VAL A 38 -27.73 38.29 22.01
CA VAL A 38 -28.63 38.66 20.91
C VAL A 38 -28.67 37.52 19.90
N LYS A 39 -29.85 37.08 19.48
CA LYS A 39 -29.98 36.06 18.45
C LYS A 39 -30.01 36.70 17.05
N PRO A 40 -29.40 36.06 16.03
CA PRO A 40 -29.59 36.48 14.65
C PRO A 40 -31.08 36.56 14.27
N PRO A 41 -31.47 37.52 13.41
CA PRO A 41 -32.86 37.66 12.97
C PRO A 41 -33.34 36.43 12.17
N PRO A 42 -34.64 36.10 12.15
CA PRO A 42 -35.16 34.92 11.45
C PRO A 42 -34.75 34.80 9.98
N GLY A 43 -34.64 35.93 9.27
CA GLY A 43 -34.23 35.96 7.87
C GLY A 43 -32.82 35.43 7.61
N TYR A 44 -31.94 35.42 8.62
CA TYR A 44 -30.64 34.76 8.54
C TYR A 44 -30.79 33.26 8.28
N TYR A 45 -31.54 32.57 9.15
CA TYR A 45 -31.79 31.13 9.04
C TYR A 45 -32.60 30.77 7.79
N GLU A 46 -33.54 31.62 7.37
CA GLU A 46 -34.28 31.45 6.11
C GLU A 46 -33.34 31.51 4.89
N THR A 47 -32.34 32.38 4.94
CA THR A 47 -31.32 32.52 3.88
C THR A 47 -30.47 31.26 3.80
N LEU A 48 -30.01 30.73 4.93
CA LEU A 48 -29.27 29.46 4.98
C LEU A 48 -30.10 28.26 4.48
N ALA A 49 -31.36 28.19 4.88
CA ALA A 49 -32.26 27.12 4.44
C ALA A 49 -32.49 27.15 2.92
N ARG A 50 -32.45 28.34 2.30
CA ARG A 50 -32.61 28.52 0.85
C ARG A 50 -31.31 28.37 0.08
N TYR A 51 -30.22 28.91 0.62
CA TYR A 51 -28.90 28.95 0.03
C TYR A 51 -27.91 28.36 1.04
N PRO A 52 -27.67 27.03 0.98
CA PRO A 52 -26.78 26.38 1.93
C PRO A 52 -25.36 26.94 1.94
N ASN A 53 -24.94 27.61 0.85
CA ASN A 53 -23.65 28.25 0.73
C ASN A 53 -23.64 29.76 1.05
N ALA A 54 -24.71 30.28 1.66
CA ALA A 54 -24.72 31.67 2.10
C ALA A 54 -23.68 31.92 3.20
N TYR A 55 -23.18 33.15 3.26
CA TYR A 55 -22.14 33.63 4.17
C TYR A 55 -20.78 32.95 4.04
N GLN A 56 -20.46 32.45 2.85
CA GLN A 56 -19.16 31.88 2.54
C GLN A 56 -18.36 32.79 1.61
N PHE A 57 -17.04 32.76 1.77
CA PHE A 57 -16.08 33.14 0.74
C PHE A 57 -15.98 32.10 -0.38
N GLN A 58 -15.68 32.53 -1.60
CA GLN A 58 -15.46 31.69 -2.77
C GLN A 58 -14.04 31.82 -3.36
N GLU A 59 -13.45 33.01 -3.30
CA GLU A 59 -12.31 33.43 -4.14
C GLU A 59 -11.05 33.80 -3.33
N ALA A 60 -11.16 34.08 -2.02
CA ALA A 60 -10.01 34.33 -1.15
C ALA A 60 -8.97 33.17 -1.19
N TRP A 61 -7.90 33.26 -0.40
CA TRP A 61 -6.81 32.26 -0.37
C TRP A 61 -7.18 30.84 0.12
N LYS A 62 -8.47 30.47 0.15
CA LYS A 62 -8.98 29.13 0.44
C LYS A 62 -8.36 28.06 -0.45
N VAL A 63 -8.15 28.35 -1.73
CA VAL A 63 -7.54 27.39 -2.67
C VAL A 63 -6.07 27.16 -2.31
N ILE A 64 -5.31 28.23 -2.07
CA ILE A 64 -3.91 28.15 -1.62
C ILE A 64 -3.81 27.39 -0.30
N ALA A 65 -4.62 27.74 0.68
CA ALA A 65 -4.62 27.09 1.99
C ALA A 65 -5.06 25.61 1.92
N ARG A 66 -5.98 25.26 1.02
CA ARG A 66 -6.35 23.85 0.75
C ARG A 66 -5.18 23.08 0.18
N GLN A 67 -4.46 23.62 -0.81
CA GLN A 67 -3.28 22.97 -1.37
C GLN A 67 -2.20 22.74 -0.32
N VAL A 68 -1.96 23.74 0.54
CA VAL A 68 -1.04 23.62 1.69
C VAL A 68 -1.48 22.49 2.62
N ARG A 69 -2.75 22.49 3.04
CA ARG A 69 -3.30 21.46 3.93
C ARG A 69 -3.20 20.06 3.34
N GLU A 70 -3.57 19.87 2.07
CA GLU A 70 -3.48 18.59 1.38
C GLU A 70 -2.03 18.10 1.28
N ARG A 71 -1.09 19.02 0.98
CA ARG A 71 0.34 18.72 0.96
C ARG A 71 0.84 18.27 2.33
N ARG A 72 0.47 18.99 3.39
CA ARG A 72 0.84 18.64 4.78
C ARG A 72 0.23 17.31 5.20
N GLN A 73 -1.04 17.07 4.90
CA GLN A 73 -1.70 15.77 5.17
C GLN A 73 -1.01 14.61 4.45
N ALA A 74 -0.60 14.80 3.19
CA ALA A 74 0.14 13.79 2.44
C ALA A 74 1.50 13.47 3.09
N LEU A 75 2.22 14.49 3.55
CA LEU A 75 3.49 14.32 4.27
C LEU A 75 3.29 13.61 5.61
N ALA A 76 2.27 13.99 6.39
CA ALA A 76 1.93 13.33 7.65
C ALA A 76 1.57 11.85 7.45
N ARG A 77 0.75 11.51 6.43
CA ARG A 77 0.44 10.11 6.06
C ARG A 77 1.69 9.31 5.67
N ALA A 78 2.67 9.97 5.05
CA ALA A 78 3.96 9.38 4.71
C ALA A 78 4.97 9.39 5.88
N ARG A 79 4.59 9.92 7.05
CA ARG A 79 5.45 10.15 8.22
C ARG A 79 6.69 11.03 7.93
N ASP A 80 6.61 11.90 6.92
CA ASP A 80 7.67 12.85 6.55
C ASP A 80 7.52 14.21 7.26
N TYR A 81 7.70 14.20 8.58
CA TYR A 81 7.66 15.42 9.40
C TYR A 81 8.90 16.30 9.25
N ALA A 82 9.97 15.78 8.65
CA ALA A 82 11.12 16.59 8.27
C ALA A 82 10.75 17.52 7.12
N GLY A 83 10.11 16.99 6.07
CA GLY A 83 9.57 17.76 4.95
C GLY A 83 8.43 18.70 5.37
N LEU A 84 7.54 18.23 6.25
CA LEU A 84 6.40 19.03 6.75
C LEU A 84 6.83 20.30 7.51
N ASN A 85 7.92 20.21 8.29
CA ASN A 85 8.45 21.31 9.11
C ASN A 85 9.62 22.06 8.43
N ALA A 86 9.98 21.72 7.19
CA ALA A 86 11.23 22.18 6.57
C ALA A 86 11.38 23.71 6.53
N HIS A 87 10.26 24.44 6.39
CA HIS A 87 10.25 25.91 6.31
C HIS A 87 10.37 26.61 7.68
N LEU A 88 10.34 25.88 8.79
CA LEU A 88 10.50 26.42 10.15
C LEU A 88 11.79 25.95 10.84
N ARG A 89 12.36 24.79 10.48
CA ARG A 89 13.51 24.18 11.20
C ARG A 89 14.80 25.01 11.23
N ASN A 90 15.02 25.92 10.27
CA ASN A 90 16.19 26.80 10.23
C ASN A 90 15.80 28.28 10.34
N GLY A 91 14.71 28.54 11.06
CA GLY A 91 14.00 29.81 11.03
C GLY A 91 12.98 29.86 9.89
N PRO A 92 11.90 30.65 10.05
CA PRO A 92 10.85 30.79 9.04
C PRO A 92 11.40 31.26 7.71
N SER A 93 10.98 30.60 6.63
CA SER A 93 11.36 31.02 5.28
C SER A 93 10.21 30.87 4.30
N ARG A 94 9.74 32.02 3.78
CA ARG A 94 8.74 32.09 2.70
C ARG A 94 9.18 31.32 1.45
N ALA A 95 10.47 31.41 1.09
CA ALA A 95 11.00 30.73 -0.08
C ALA A 95 10.95 29.20 0.07
N VAL A 96 11.28 28.69 1.27
CA VAL A 96 11.21 27.25 1.54
C VAL A 96 9.75 26.79 1.62
N ALA A 97 8.89 27.54 2.30
CA ALA A 97 7.46 27.27 2.38
C ALA A 97 6.81 27.19 0.99
N GLN A 98 7.11 28.15 0.11
CA GLN A 98 6.61 28.19 -1.26
C GLN A 98 7.11 27.02 -2.09
N ALA A 99 8.41 26.69 -2.01
CA ALA A 99 8.99 25.57 -2.76
C ALA A 99 8.44 24.20 -2.32
N ALA A 100 8.17 24.04 -1.02
CA ALA A 100 7.65 22.79 -0.46
C ALA A 100 6.11 22.69 -0.55
N GLY A 101 5.42 23.82 -0.69
CA GLY A 101 3.96 23.92 -0.62
C GLY A 101 3.42 23.64 0.78
N THR A 102 4.18 23.95 1.84
CA THR A 102 3.90 23.50 3.22
C THR A 102 3.39 24.59 4.16
N ALA A 103 3.28 25.84 3.71
CA ALA A 103 2.66 26.92 4.48
C ALA A 103 2.00 27.98 3.59
N VAL A 104 0.93 28.58 4.12
CA VAL A 104 0.33 29.79 3.56
C VAL A 104 1.28 30.95 3.84
N GLN A 105 1.72 31.63 2.79
CA GLN A 105 2.77 32.64 2.89
C GLN A 105 2.60 33.73 1.82
N GLY A 106 3.12 34.92 2.09
CA GLY A 106 3.15 36.01 1.13
C GLY A 106 2.68 37.34 1.72
N THR A 107 2.24 38.25 0.84
CA THR A 107 1.62 39.51 1.24
C THR A 107 0.19 39.52 0.75
N TYR A 108 -0.74 39.78 1.66
CA TYR A 108 -2.17 39.88 1.39
C TYR A 108 -2.59 41.34 1.58
N ARG A 109 -3.09 41.97 0.52
CA ARG A 109 -3.53 43.37 0.51
C ARG A 109 -5.06 43.42 0.46
N ILE A 110 -5.66 44.19 1.34
CA ILE A 110 -7.12 44.32 1.47
C ILE A 110 -7.55 45.77 1.20
N PRO A 111 -8.38 46.05 0.18
CA PRO A 111 -9.02 47.35 0.05
C PRO A 111 -10.14 47.48 1.10
N VAL A 112 -10.12 48.58 1.84
CA VAL A 112 -11.14 48.90 2.84
C VAL A 112 -12.01 50.06 2.36
N LEU A 113 -13.28 49.77 2.14
CA LEU A 113 -14.30 50.71 1.70
C LEU A 113 -15.17 51.09 2.89
N VAL A 114 -15.28 52.39 3.19
CA VAL A 114 -16.11 52.86 4.29
C VAL A 114 -17.33 53.58 3.73
N GLY A 115 -18.53 53.12 4.07
CA GLY A 115 -19.77 53.67 3.52
C GLY A 115 -20.54 54.53 4.52
N TYR A 116 -21.07 55.66 4.07
CA TYR A 116 -21.86 56.59 4.88
C TYR A 116 -23.30 56.66 4.36
N PHE A 117 -24.29 56.40 5.21
CA PHE A 117 -25.70 56.46 4.84
C PHE A 117 -26.21 57.89 4.75
N SER A 118 -27.25 58.13 3.95
CA SER A 118 -27.81 59.48 3.74
C SER A 118 -28.32 60.15 5.03
N ASP A 119 -28.76 59.34 6.00
CA ASP A 119 -29.35 59.67 7.30
C ASP A 119 -28.36 59.55 8.46
N SER A 120 -27.11 59.18 8.19
CA SER A 120 -26.09 59.22 9.23
C SER A 120 -26.00 60.67 9.73
N THR A 121 -26.24 60.87 11.02
CA THR A 121 -26.14 62.17 11.69
C THR A 121 -25.06 62.05 12.78
N HIS A 122 -23.94 62.72 12.57
CA HIS A 122 -22.68 62.54 13.30
C HIS A 122 -22.79 62.46 14.83
N VAL A 123 -22.19 61.41 15.42
CA VAL A 123 -21.78 61.38 16.84
C VAL A 123 -20.28 61.04 16.97
N PHE A 124 -19.76 60.05 16.22
CA PHE A 124 -18.32 59.76 16.12
C PHE A 124 -17.99 59.29 14.69
N HIS A 125 -16.89 59.79 14.12
CA HIS A 125 -16.48 59.47 12.74
C HIS A 125 -14.96 59.31 12.68
N PRO A 126 -14.44 58.09 12.72
CA PRO A 126 -13.01 57.90 12.63
C PRO A 126 -12.51 58.28 11.24
N ASP A 127 -11.44 59.08 11.18
CA ASP A 127 -10.82 59.38 9.89
C ASP A 127 -10.11 58.15 9.32
N THR A 128 -9.80 58.20 8.02
CA THR A 128 -9.15 57.09 7.31
C THR A 128 -7.79 56.73 7.91
N ALA A 129 -7.06 57.73 8.42
CA ALA A 129 -5.77 57.52 9.07
C ALA A 129 -5.92 56.74 10.38
N SER A 130 -6.96 57.02 11.16
CA SER A 130 -7.25 56.35 12.43
C SER A 130 -7.73 54.93 12.21
N ILE A 131 -8.61 54.68 11.23
CA ILE A 131 -9.03 53.33 10.84
C ILE A 131 -7.81 52.51 10.39
N ARG A 132 -7.01 53.06 9.47
CA ARG A 132 -5.77 52.42 9.02
C ARG A 132 -4.84 52.16 10.20
N SER A 133 -4.75 53.11 11.13
CA SER A 133 -3.86 52.99 12.28
C SER A 133 -4.27 51.85 13.20
N THR A 134 -5.57 51.68 13.43
CA THR A 134 -6.11 50.59 14.26
C THR A 134 -5.99 49.24 13.56
N LEU A 135 -6.34 49.17 12.27
CA LEU A 135 -6.46 47.88 11.58
C LEU A 135 -5.15 47.38 10.95
N PHE A 136 -4.25 48.25 10.49
CA PHE A 136 -3.10 47.85 9.65
C PHE A 136 -1.77 48.51 9.98
N THR A 137 -1.63 49.24 11.10
CA THR A 137 -0.30 49.73 11.51
C THR A 137 0.57 48.56 11.98
N PRO A 138 1.74 48.33 11.39
CA PRO A 138 2.69 47.35 11.90
C PRO A 138 3.10 47.70 13.34
N GLY A 139 3.18 46.70 14.20
CA GLY A 139 3.53 46.83 15.62
C GLY A 139 3.89 45.46 16.20
N ALA A 140 4.52 45.43 17.37
CA ALA A 140 4.94 44.18 18.02
C ALA A 140 4.37 44.04 19.44
N THR A 141 3.42 44.90 19.82
CA THR A 141 2.84 44.92 21.17
C THR A 141 1.38 45.37 21.10
N ALA A 142 0.57 44.91 22.06
CA ALA A 142 -0.81 45.35 22.22
C ALA A 142 -0.94 46.89 22.32
N PRO A 143 -2.02 47.50 21.80
CA PRO A 143 -3.07 46.85 21.00
C PRO A 143 -2.54 46.44 19.62
N TYR A 144 -2.95 45.25 19.17
CA TYR A 144 -2.55 44.71 17.87
C TYR A 144 -3.40 45.32 16.75
N SER A 145 -2.78 45.44 15.59
CA SER A 145 -3.46 45.55 14.29
C SER A 145 -3.56 44.17 13.64
N VAL A 146 -4.43 44.01 12.62
CA VAL A 146 -4.52 42.79 11.81
C VAL A 146 -3.15 42.44 11.21
N THR A 147 -2.39 43.47 10.78
CA THR A 147 -1.03 43.31 10.27
C THR A 147 -0.10 42.70 11.31
N SER A 148 -0.01 43.26 12.51
CA SER A 148 0.88 42.74 13.56
C SER A 148 0.45 41.38 14.07
N PHE A 149 -0.85 41.14 14.16
CA PHE A 149 -1.40 39.91 14.71
C PHE A 149 -1.13 38.70 13.81
N TYR A 150 -1.37 38.84 12.49
CA TYR A 150 -1.06 37.78 11.54
C TYR A 150 0.44 37.64 11.26
N ASP A 151 1.23 38.70 11.38
CA ASP A 151 2.69 38.59 11.28
C ASP A 151 3.27 37.79 12.45
N GLU A 152 2.82 38.06 13.69
CA GLU A 152 3.18 37.27 14.88
C GLU A 152 2.73 35.81 14.73
N MET A 153 1.45 35.57 14.44
CA MET A 153 0.86 34.23 14.42
C MET A 153 1.42 33.33 13.31
N SER A 154 1.83 33.92 12.19
CA SER A 154 2.40 33.20 11.04
C SER A 154 3.92 33.14 11.05
N ASN A 155 4.56 33.68 12.09
CA ASN A 155 6.02 33.77 12.18
C ASN A 155 6.64 34.48 10.96
N SER A 156 6.04 35.63 10.60
CA SER A 156 6.32 36.46 9.44
C SER A 156 6.21 35.76 8.07
N LEU A 157 5.59 34.57 7.99
CA LEU A 157 5.30 33.90 6.72
C LEU A 157 4.21 34.64 5.93
N LEU A 158 3.21 35.20 6.60
CA LEU A 158 2.14 36.00 6.01
C LEU A 158 2.21 37.44 6.53
N THR A 159 2.15 38.41 5.62
CA THR A 159 1.94 39.82 5.98
C THR A 159 0.60 40.29 5.42
N VAL A 160 -0.34 40.61 6.30
CA VAL A 160 -1.63 41.20 5.93
C VAL A 160 -1.51 42.73 5.98
N THR A 161 -1.95 43.42 4.95
CA THR A 161 -1.95 44.90 4.86
C THR A 161 -3.27 45.37 4.31
N GLY A 162 -3.64 46.62 4.59
CA GLY A 162 -4.88 47.17 4.07
C GLY A 162 -4.78 48.65 3.72
N ASP A 163 -5.50 49.01 2.65
CA ASP A 163 -5.61 50.37 2.16
C ASP A 163 -7.03 50.88 2.41
N VAL A 164 -7.15 51.87 3.29
CA VAL A 164 -8.44 52.55 3.51
C VAL A 164 -8.66 53.53 2.36
N ILE A 165 -9.41 53.07 1.36
CA ILE A 165 -9.59 53.78 0.08
C ILE A 165 -10.30 55.11 0.30
N GLY A 166 -11.36 55.11 1.10
CA GLY A 166 -12.09 56.33 1.40
C GLY A 166 -13.45 56.11 2.05
N TRP A 167 -14.06 57.24 2.36
CA TRP A 167 -15.44 57.32 2.82
C TRP A 167 -16.35 57.68 1.64
N PHE A 168 -17.31 56.82 1.32
CA PHE A 168 -18.24 57.03 0.22
C PHE A 168 -19.65 57.20 0.77
N LYS A 169 -20.31 58.30 0.41
CA LYS A 169 -21.68 58.55 0.80
C LYS A 169 -22.63 57.86 -0.18
N VAL A 170 -23.59 57.11 0.34
CA VAL A 170 -24.65 56.46 -0.42
C VAL A 170 -25.96 57.24 -0.36
N ASP A 171 -26.83 57.04 -1.35
CA ASP A 171 -28.02 57.87 -1.59
C ASP A 171 -29.17 57.64 -0.60
N SER A 172 -29.26 56.44 -0.01
CA SER A 172 -30.37 56.04 0.85
C SER A 172 -30.01 56.04 2.34
N ALA A 173 -31.03 56.07 3.19
CA ALA A 173 -30.89 55.92 4.64
C ALA A 173 -30.44 54.51 5.03
N SER A 174 -29.82 54.37 6.20
CA SER A 174 -29.35 53.10 6.79
C SER A 174 -30.41 52.00 6.75
N THR A 175 -31.62 52.30 7.24
CA THR A 175 -32.79 51.42 7.25
C THR A 175 -33.18 50.82 5.89
N TRP A 176 -32.84 51.48 4.78
CA TRP A 176 -33.09 50.94 3.43
C TRP A 176 -32.18 49.76 3.11
N TYR A 177 -30.91 49.83 3.52
CA TYR A 177 -29.91 48.80 3.30
C TYR A 177 -30.04 47.66 4.31
N GLU A 178 -30.32 48.00 5.56
CA GLU A 178 -30.52 47.05 6.67
C GLU A 178 -31.77 46.18 6.48
N GLY A 179 -32.83 46.74 5.89
CA GLY A 179 -34.10 46.03 5.71
C GLY A 179 -34.74 45.65 7.05
N THR A 180 -35.25 44.42 7.14
CA THR A 180 -35.92 43.90 8.34
C THR A 180 -35.12 42.81 9.05
N ASN A 181 -34.00 42.38 8.47
CA ASN A 181 -33.17 41.30 9.00
C ASN A 181 -31.70 41.72 9.11
N ASN A 182 -31.44 42.97 9.50
CA ASN A 182 -30.09 43.47 9.80
C ASN A 182 -29.09 43.24 8.66
N GLY A 183 -29.54 43.34 7.41
CA GLY A 183 -28.68 43.17 6.25
C GLY A 183 -28.25 41.73 5.95
N LEU A 184 -28.95 40.73 6.47
CA LEU A 184 -28.64 39.31 6.30
C LEU A 184 -29.53 38.63 5.25
N ASN A 185 -30.74 39.13 4.96
CA ASN A 185 -31.64 38.45 4.04
C ASN A 185 -31.70 39.16 2.66
N PRO A 186 -31.24 38.53 1.56
CA PRO A 186 -31.22 39.14 0.22
C PRO A 186 -32.61 39.41 -0.38
N ILE A 187 -33.68 38.93 0.26
CA ILE A 187 -35.07 39.16 -0.18
C ILE A 187 -35.62 40.46 0.41
N THR A 188 -35.31 40.74 1.67
CA THR A 188 -35.88 41.85 2.44
C THR A 188 -34.91 43.01 2.64
N ASP A 189 -33.62 42.74 2.53
CA ASP A 189 -32.55 43.66 2.85
C ASP A 189 -31.73 43.98 1.59
N ARG A 190 -30.86 44.98 1.67
CA ARG A 190 -30.19 45.56 0.50
C ARG A 190 -28.71 45.83 0.74
N THR A 191 -28.05 45.02 1.57
CA THR A 191 -26.59 45.12 1.80
C THR A 191 -25.79 45.04 0.49
N GLY A 192 -26.22 44.20 -0.48
CA GLY A 192 -25.59 44.16 -1.80
C GLY A 192 -25.73 45.46 -2.61
N ASP A 193 -26.82 46.23 -2.43
CA ASP A 193 -26.97 47.56 -3.04
C ASP A 193 -26.03 48.59 -2.35
N PHE A 194 -25.79 48.43 -1.05
CA PHE A 194 -24.81 49.24 -0.32
C PHE A 194 -23.39 49.00 -0.84
N ILE A 195 -22.96 47.73 -0.87
CA ILE A 195 -21.62 47.33 -1.35
C ILE A 195 -21.40 47.78 -2.80
N GLN A 196 -22.39 47.58 -3.67
CA GLN A 196 -22.36 48.07 -5.05
C GLN A 196 -22.03 49.56 -5.13
N ALA A 197 -22.72 50.41 -4.38
CA ALA A 197 -22.54 51.85 -4.45
C ALA A 197 -21.15 52.29 -3.97
N LEU A 198 -20.58 51.57 -3.00
CA LEU A 198 -19.20 51.81 -2.55
C LEU A 198 -18.19 51.40 -3.61
N LEU A 199 -18.39 50.23 -4.24
CA LEU A 199 -17.53 49.75 -5.33
C LEU A 199 -17.58 50.72 -6.51
N ASP A 200 -18.78 51.08 -7.01
CA ASP A 200 -18.98 52.04 -8.10
C ASP A 200 -18.24 53.36 -7.86
N SER A 201 -18.22 53.82 -6.60
CA SER A 201 -17.56 55.08 -6.21
C SER A 201 -16.04 54.92 -6.11
N ALA A 202 -15.56 53.79 -5.59
CA ALA A 202 -14.14 53.51 -5.40
C ALA A 202 -13.43 53.24 -6.72
N ASP A 203 -14.09 52.55 -7.65
CA ASP A 203 -13.59 52.13 -8.97
C ASP A 203 -13.10 53.30 -9.83
N VAL A 204 -13.72 54.47 -9.65
CA VAL A 204 -13.38 55.67 -10.42
C VAL A 204 -11.95 56.12 -10.18
N SER A 205 -11.36 55.79 -9.02
CA SER A 205 -10.05 56.29 -8.60
C SER A 205 -9.09 55.22 -8.06
N THR A 206 -9.51 53.96 -7.98
CA THR A 206 -8.75 52.87 -7.37
C THR A 206 -8.46 51.83 -8.42
N ASP A 207 -7.19 51.47 -8.60
CA ASP A 207 -6.82 50.29 -9.38
C ASP A 207 -6.99 49.05 -8.50
N PHE A 208 -8.04 48.28 -8.75
CA PHE A 208 -8.34 47.08 -7.96
C PHE A 208 -7.43 45.89 -8.27
N SER A 209 -6.70 45.91 -9.39
CA SER A 209 -5.84 44.78 -9.79
C SER A 209 -4.69 44.52 -8.81
N VAL A 210 -4.34 45.50 -7.98
CA VAL A 210 -3.30 45.36 -6.93
C VAL A 210 -3.75 44.52 -5.73
N TYR A 211 -5.05 44.21 -5.64
CA TYR A 211 -5.65 43.40 -4.57
C TYR A 211 -6.01 41.98 -5.02
N ASP A 212 -5.65 41.61 -6.26
CA ASP A 212 -5.57 40.23 -6.73
C ASP A 212 -4.19 39.66 -6.33
N ASN A 213 -4.09 39.19 -5.09
CA ASN A 213 -2.84 38.81 -4.43
C ASN A 213 -2.29 37.47 -4.93
N ASP A 214 -3.10 36.63 -5.59
CA ASP A 214 -2.68 35.37 -6.20
C ASP A 214 -2.69 35.38 -7.74
N SER A 215 -3.08 36.50 -8.35
CA SER A 215 -3.14 36.72 -9.80
C SER A 215 -4.12 35.79 -10.53
N ASN A 216 -5.24 35.45 -9.89
CA ASN A 216 -6.28 34.59 -10.45
C ASN A 216 -7.35 35.35 -11.27
N GLY A 217 -7.29 36.68 -11.32
CA GLY A 217 -8.25 37.55 -12.00
C GLY A 217 -9.36 38.09 -11.10
N THR A 218 -9.27 37.87 -9.79
CA THR A 218 -10.27 38.29 -8.80
C THR A 218 -9.57 38.94 -7.61
N VAL A 219 -10.13 40.02 -7.10
CA VAL A 219 -9.74 40.60 -5.81
C VAL A 219 -10.09 39.62 -4.71
N ASP A 220 -9.10 39.17 -3.94
CA ASP A 220 -9.29 38.05 -3.00
C ASP A 220 -10.31 38.34 -1.90
N LEU A 221 -10.37 39.59 -1.42
CA LEU A 221 -11.28 40.04 -0.37
C LEU A 221 -11.39 41.56 -0.36
N ILE A 222 -12.60 42.10 -0.28
CA ILE A 222 -12.83 43.50 0.11
C ILE A 222 -13.33 43.58 1.56
N ALA A 223 -12.90 44.62 2.29
CA ALA A 223 -13.46 44.92 3.61
C ALA A 223 -14.38 46.13 3.53
N VAL A 224 -15.61 45.98 4.03
CA VAL A 224 -16.64 47.03 4.02
C VAL A 224 -16.93 47.44 5.46
N LEU A 225 -16.84 48.75 5.74
CA LEU A 225 -17.11 49.32 7.06
C LEU A 225 -18.30 50.29 7.00
N HIS A 226 -19.16 50.28 8.02
CA HIS A 226 -20.26 51.26 8.17
C HIS A 226 -20.21 51.99 9.53
N PRO A 227 -20.67 53.25 9.65
CA PRO A 227 -20.46 54.08 10.84
C PRO A 227 -21.38 53.77 12.03
N LEU A 228 -22.30 52.82 11.86
CA LEU A 228 -23.32 52.48 12.86
C LEU A 228 -22.89 51.27 13.67
N MET A 229 -23.18 51.28 14.97
CA MET A 229 -22.92 50.14 15.88
C MET A 229 -23.54 48.86 15.33
N ASP A 230 -22.86 47.73 15.53
CA ASP A 230 -23.22 46.44 14.94
C ASP A 230 -24.65 45.98 15.32
N GLY A 231 -25.29 45.26 14.40
CA GLY A 231 -26.57 44.58 14.64
C GLY A 231 -26.52 43.62 15.83
N ALA A 232 -25.40 42.91 16.01
CA ALA A 232 -25.20 41.97 17.10
C ALA A 232 -25.21 42.60 18.49
N CYS A 233 -25.01 43.92 18.58
CA CYS A 233 -25.14 44.68 19.81
C CYS A 233 -26.61 44.96 20.21
N GLY A 234 -27.57 44.32 19.55
CA GLY A 234 -29.00 44.48 19.80
C GLY A 234 -29.62 45.67 19.06
N SER A 235 -28.96 46.17 18.01
CA SER A 235 -29.45 47.25 17.16
C SER A 235 -30.19 46.70 15.92
N SER A 236 -30.82 47.57 15.14
CA SER A 236 -31.39 47.20 13.83
C SER A 236 -30.37 47.30 12.68
N HIS A 237 -29.12 47.67 12.99
CA HIS A 237 -28.10 47.94 12.00
C HIS A 237 -27.55 46.67 11.36
N ILE A 238 -26.78 46.85 10.28
CA ILE A 238 -26.15 45.73 9.59
C ILE A 238 -25.37 44.89 10.61
N TRP A 239 -25.65 43.59 10.60
CA TRP A 239 -24.96 42.59 11.41
C TRP A 239 -23.67 42.19 10.69
N ALA A 240 -22.52 42.20 11.38
CA ALA A 240 -21.27 41.84 10.75
C ALA A 240 -21.29 40.41 10.18
N HIS A 241 -20.84 40.25 8.95
CA HIS A 241 -20.76 38.95 8.29
C HIS A 241 -19.78 38.99 7.12
N ARG A 242 -19.34 37.82 6.68
CA ARG A 242 -18.79 37.61 5.33
C ARG A 242 -19.85 37.06 4.38
N TRP A 243 -19.69 37.30 3.08
CA TRP A 243 -20.36 36.54 2.03
C TRP A 243 -19.73 36.85 0.65
N VAL A 244 -20.48 36.55 -0.42
CA VAL A 244 -20.19 36.89 -1.80
C VAL A 244 -21.18 37.92 -2.32
N TYR A 245 -20.67 38.91 -3.05
CA TYR A 245 -21.44 39.91 -3.78
C TYR A 245 -22.41 39.24 -4.77
N ALA A 246 -22.00 38.15 -5.43
CA ALA A 246 -22.86 37.38 -6.32
C ALA A 246 -24.09 36.78 -5.62
N GLY A 247 -24.01 36.52 -4.32
CA GLY A 247 -25.15 36.08 -3.50
C GLY A 247 -26.29 37.11 -3.42
N TRP A 248 -25.95 38.39 -3.59
CA TRP A 248 -26.91 39.49 -3.62
C TRP A 248 -27.36 39.86 -5.03
N LYS A 249 -26.43 39.84 -6.00
CA LYS A 249 -26.63 40.47 -7.31
C LYS A 249 -26.74 39.48 -8.47
N GLY A 250 -26.52 38.19 -8.23
CA GLY A 250 -26.58 37.13 -9.24
C GLY A 250 -25.37 37.08 -10.18
N GLY A 251 -24.30 37.81 -9.87
CA GLY A 251 -23.04 37.84 -10.61
C GLY A 251 -21.96 38.63 -9.86
N VAL A 252 -20.71 38.51 -10.28
CA VAL A 252 -19.57 39.24 -9.69
C VAL A 252 -19.53 40.70 -10.14
N TYR A 253 -18.89 41.56 -9.35
CA TYR A 253 -18.64 42.95 -9.73
C TYR A 253 -17.41 43.04 -10.65
N ASN A 254 -17.45 43.88 -11.69
CA ASN A 254 -16.33 44.08 -12.62
C ASN A 254 -15.73 45.47 -12.37
N THR A 255 -14.45 45.56 -12.02
CA THR A 255 -13.80 46.81 -11.57
C THR A 255 -13.31 47.71 -12.71
N GLY A 256 -13.51 47.29 -13.97
CA GLY A 256 -12.90 47.99 -15.11
C GLY A 256 -11.36 47.85 -15.22
N ASP A 257 -10.68 47.35 -14.19
CA ASP A 257 -9.22 47.13 -14.14
C ASP A 257 -8.79 45.73 -14.60
N GLY A 258 -9.73 44.95 -15.15
CA GLY A 258 -9.47 43.59 -15.63
C GLY A 258 -9.53 42.50 -14.54
N VAL A 259 -9.94 42.85 -13.33
CA VAL A 259 -10.25 41.92 -12.23
C VAL A 259 -11.71 42.03 -11.81
N THR A 260 -12.19 41.02 -11.09
CA THR A 260 -13.55 41.01 -10.51
C THR A 260 -13.53 41.07 -8.98
N VAL A 261 -14.64 41.43 -8.36
CA VAL A 261 -14.83 41.40 -6.91
C VAL A 261 -16.03 40.50 -6.59
N ASN A 262 -15.84 39.58 -5.64
CA ASN A 262 -16.90 38.70 -5.17
C ASN A 262 -16.90 38.60 -3.65
N ASP A 263 -15.78 38.25 -3.03
CA ASP A 263 -15.69 38.04 -1.59
C ASP A 263 -15.63 39.35 -0.81
N TYR A 264 -16.46 39.44 0.25
CA TYR A 264 -16.45 40.60 1.14
C TYR A 264 -16.61 40.20 2.60
N ILE A 265 -16.04 41.02 3.49
CA ILE A 265 -16.47 41.15 4.89
C ILE A 265 -17.17 42.49 5.05
N ILE A 266 -18.25 42.53 5.82
CA ILE A 266 -18.88 43.77 6.26
C ILE A 266 -18.97 43.80 7.78
N GLN A 267 -18.61 44.93 8.38
CA GLN A 267 -18.71 45.13 9.82
C GLN A 267 -18.86 46.61 10.17
N SER A 268 -19.20 46.90 11.42
CA SER A 268 -19.19 48.26 11.94
C SER A 268 -17.77 48.85 11.98
N ALA A 269 -17.64 50.13 11.62
CA ALA A 269 -16.42 50.94 11.81
C ALA A 269 -16.21 51.34 13.28
N VAL A 270 -17.26 51.19 14.11
CA VAL A 270 -17.28 51.57 15.52
C VAL A 270 -17.62 50.38 16.41
N GLY A 271 -16.99 50.27 17.56
CA GLY A 271 -17.22 49.16 18.48
C GLY A 271 -16.33 49.18 19.71
N GLY A 272 -15.15 49.80 19.61
CA GLY A 272 -14.19 49.85 20.72
C GLY A 272 -13.69 48.47 21.10
N SER A 273 -13.11 48.36 22.30
CA SER A 273 -12.52 47.10 22.78
C SER A 273 -13.56 46.03 23.13
N GLY A 274 -14.83 46.39 23.27
CA GLY A 274 -15.93 45.49 23.61
C GLY A 274 -16.93 45.25 22.47
N GLY A 275 -16.66 45.74 21.25
CA GLY A 275 -17.49 45.53 20.05
C GLY A 275 -18.74 46.41 19.96
N CYS A 276 -19.28 46.90 21.08
CA CYS A 276 -20.55 47.63 21.13
C CYS A 276 -20.44 49.07 21.63
N THR A 277 -19.33 49.76 21.33
CA THR A 277 -19.12 51.18 21.66
C THR A 277 -19.08 52.05 20.41
N ASP A 278 -20.13 52.84 20.20
CA ASP A 278 -20.32 53.72 19.02
C ASP A 278 -19.40 54.95 18.97
N THR A 279 -18.64 55.21 20.04
CA THR A 279 -17.70 56.35 20.17
C THR A 279 -16.23 55.96 20.01
N GLN A 280 -15.95 54.71 19.64
CA GLN A 280 -14.60 54.17 19.47
C GLN A 280 -14.50 53.34 18.20
N ILE A 281 -13.31 53.29 17.59
CA ILE A 281 -13.06 52.47 16.38
C ILE A 281 -13.23 50.99 16.73
N MET A 282 -13.83 50.22 15.83
CA MET A 282 -13.91 48.76 15.96
C MET A 282 -12.50 48.15 16.08
N ALA A 283 -12.32 47.27 17.05
CA ALA A 283 -11.06 46.57 17.27
C ALA A 283 -10.86 45.43 16.24
N ILE A 284 -9.73 44.73 16.30
CA ILE A 284 -9.34 43.79 15.24
C ILE A 284 -9.94 42.39 15.38
N GLY A 285 -10.60 42.07 16.50
CA GLY A 285 -11.04 40.72 16.84
C GLY A 285 -11.91 40.07 15.76
N THR A 286 -13.08 40.64 15.47
CA THR A 286 -14.02 40.15 14.45
C THR A 286 -13.38 40.17 13.06
N PHE A 287 -12.69 41.25 12.68
CA PHE A 287 -11.95 41.28 11.41
C PHE A 287 -10.97 40.11 11.29
N SER A 288 -10.18 39.85 12.33
CA SER A 288 -9.16 38.81 12.33
C SER A 288 -9.76 37.41 12.24
N HIS A 289 -10.85 37.15 12.96
CA HIS A 289 -11.60 35.90 12.89
C HIS A 289 -12.13 35.67 11.46
N GLU A 290 -12.83 36.65 10.91
CA GLU A 290 -13.38 36.63 9.56
C GLU A 290 -12.30 36.38 8.49
N PHE A 291 -11.15 37.03 8.61
CA PHE A 291 -10.02 36.80 7.71
C PHE A 291 -9.49 35.35 7.78
N GLY A 292 -9.56 34.69 8.94
CA GLY A 292 -9.18 33.28 9.10
C GLY A 292 -9.94 32.34 8.17
N HIS A 293 -11.20 32.65 7.86
CA HIS A 293 -11.99 31.89 6.90
C HIS A 293 -11.63 32.18 5.45
N GLY A 294 -11.09 33.36 5.17
CA GLY A 294 -10.43 33.68 3.90
C GLY A 294 -9.23 32.77 3.64
N LEU A 295 -8.63 32.22 4.71
CA LEU A 295 -7.59 31.19 4.67
C LEU A 295 -8.17 29.76 4.74
N GLY A 296 -9.49 29.59 4.61
CA GLY A 296 -10.14 28.28 4.52
C GLY A 296 -10.21 27.50 5.83
N LEU A 297 -10.11 28.17 6.98
CA LEU A 297 -10.41 27.58 8.29
C LEU A 297 -11.92 27.55 8.55
N PRO A 298 -12.45 26.50 9.20
CA PRO A 298 -13.84 26.46 9.67
C PRO A 298 -13.99 27.20 11.01
N ASP A 299 -15.23 27.43 11.42
CA ASP A 299 -15.54 27.76 12.81
C ASP A 299 -15.32 26.53 13.70
N LEU A 300 -14.79 26.77 14.89
CA LEU A 300 -14.48 25.75 15.90
C LEU A 300 -15.27 25.94 17.20
N TYR A 301 -16.14 26.95 17.27
CA TYR A 301 -17.25 26.98 18.23
C TYR A 301 -18.44 26.15 17.67
N ASP A 302 -19.43 25.86 18.51
CA ASP A 302 -20.65 25.18 18.06
C ASP A 302 -21.64 26.15 17.41
N THR A 303 -21.77 26.08 16.09
CA THR A 303 -22.69 26.91 15.30
C THR A 303 -24.18 26.67 15.60
N SER A 304 -24.52 25.59 16.31
CA SER A 304 -25.88 25.31 16.78
C SER A 304 -26.17 25.90 18.17
N GLY A 305 -25.13 26.30 18.91
CA GLY A 305 -25.21 26.95 20.22
C GLY A 305 -25.55 26.03 21.39
N ASN A 306 -25.18 24.74 21.33
CA ASN A 306 -25.35 23.78 22.43
C ASN A 306 -24.06 23.52 23.23
N SER A 307 -22.90 23.95 22.72
CA SER A 307 -21.61 23.96 23.41
C SER A 307 -20.80 25.20 23.03
N GLU A 308 -19.61 25.34 23.60
CA GLU A 308 -18.65 26.42 23.32
C GLU A 308 -17.61 26.01 22.27
N GLY A 309 -17.64 24.76 21.80
CA GLY A 309 -16.58 24.16 21.00
C GLY A 309 -15.22 24.33 21.67
N ILE A 310 -14.26 25.00 21.02
CA ILE A 310 -12.94 25.28 21.61
C ILE A 310 -12.89 26.51 22.53
N GLY A 311 -13.99 27.26 22.65
CA GLY A 311 -14.08 28.46 23.49
C GLY A 311 -13.06 29.56 23.15
N GLU A 312 -12.61 30.29 24.17
CA GLU A 312 -11.68 31.42 24.05
C GLU A 312 -10.22 30.99 23.84
N TRP A 313 -9.93 29.69 23.75
CA TRP A 313 -8.59 29.17 23.56
C TRP A 313 -8.02 29.35 22.15
N GLY A 314 -8.88 29.57 21.15
CA GLY A 314 -8.49 29.74 19.76
C GLY A 314 -9.29 30.84 19.04
N LEU A 315 -8.64 31.54 18.09
CA LEU A 315 -9.27 32.58 17.28
C LEU A 315 -10.53 32.09 16.54
N MET A 316 -10.52 30.85 16.05
CA MET A 316 -11.63 30.27 15.29
C MET A 316 -12.77 29.74 16.20
N GLY A 317 -12.59 29.78 17.52
CA GLY A 317 -13.67 29.65 18.49
C GLY A 317 -14.19 31.04 18.87
N SER A 318 -14.25 31.34 20.16
CA SER A 318 -14.62 32.66 20.69
C SER A 318 -13.42 33.49 21.15
N GLY A 319 -12.19 33.13 20.77
CA GLY A 319 -10.95 33.76 21.25
C GLY A 319 -10.74 35.21 20.81
N ASN A 320 -11.46 35.68 19.80
CA ASN A 320 -11.55 37.10 19.45
C ASN A 320 -12.26 37.96 20.52
N TRP A 321 -13.12 37.36 21.34
CA TRP A 321 -13.93 38.06 22.35
C TRP A 321 -13.27 38.19 23.71
N ASN A 322 -12.17 37.48 23.94
CA ASN A 322 -11.41 37.57 25.17
C ASN A 322 -10.91 39.02 25.37
N VAL A 323 -10.16 39.53 24.39
CA VAL A 323 -9.86 40.97 24.23
C VAL A 323 -9.78 41.30 22.74
N GLN A 324 -10.73 42.07 22.21
CA GLN A 324 -10.78 42.33 20.76
C GLN A 324 -9.58 43.11 20.20
N THR A 325 -8.89 43.89 21.03
CA THR A 325 -7.65 44.59 20.64
C THR A 325 -6.41 43.70 20.69
N SER A 326 -6.55 42.50 21.24
CA SER A 326 -5.48 41.53 21.44
C SER A 326 -6.07 40.11 21.49
N PRO A 327 -6.59 39.59 20.35
CA PRO A 327 -7.29 38.31 20.30
C PRO A 327 -6.40 37.13 20.70
N ALA A 328 -7.01 35.99 21.06
CA ALA A 328 -6.29 34.73 21.17
C ALA A 328 -5.67 34.35 19.82
N HIS A 329 -4.50 33.73 19.83
CA HIS A 329 -3.97 33.03 18.66
C HIS A 329 -4.92 31.93 18.20
N MET A 330 -4.78 31.53 16.94
CA MET A 330 -5.25 30.20 16.51
C MET A 330 -4.57 29.12 17.37
N GLU A 331 -5.35 28.12 17.76
CA GLU A 331 -4.88 26.90 18.38
C GLU A 331 -3.96 26.11 17.43
N ALA A 332 -3.17 25.19 17.99
CA ALA A 332 -2.15 24.46 17.25
C ALA A 332 -2.70 23.76 15.99
N TRP A 333 -3.96 23.30 16.03
CA TRP A 333 -4.57 22.62 14.88
C TRP A 333 -4.75 23.56 13.68
N SER A 334 -5.38 24.74 13.86
CA SER A 334 -5.55 25.72 12.78
C SER A 334 -4.20 26.22 12.25
N LYS A 335 -3.23 26.46 13.13
CA LYS A 335 -1.86 26.81 12.72
C LYS A 335 -1.20 25.70 11.90
N ASP A 336 -1.40 24.44 12.27
CA ASP A 336 -0.91 23.30 11.50
C ASP A 336 -1.58 23.23 10.12
N GLN A 337 -2.90 23.51 10.00
CA GLN A 337 -3.56 23.54 8.69
C GLN A 337 -2.93 24.58 7.74
N LEU A 338 -2.48 25.71 8.28
CA LEU A 338 -1.85 26.81 7.54
C LEU A 338 -0.33 26.67 7.40
N GLY A 339 0.28 25.72 8.12
CA GLY A 339 1.72 25.53 8.18
C GLY A 339 2.46 26.61 8.96
N TRP A 340 1.82 27.22 9.95
CA TRP A 340 2.41 28.29 10.77
C TRP A 340 3.03 27.77 12.07
N ILE A 341 2.97 26.46 12.30
CA ILE A 341 3.59 25.80 13.44
C ILE A 341 4.35 24.56 12.98
N ALA A 342 5.46 24.26 13.64
CA ALA A 342 6.19 23.03 13.47
C ALA A 342 5.55 21.96 14.35
N VAL A 343 5.22 20.81 13.75
CA VAL A 343 4.62 19.68 14.47
C VAL A 343 5.65 18.58 14.59
N ASP A 344 6.18 18.41 15.79
CA ASP A 344 6.98 17.23 16.13
C ASP A 344 6.05 16.07 16.50
N THR A 345 6.53 14.83 16.40
CA THR A 345 5.69 13.65 16.61
C THR A 345 6.28 12.64 17.54
N ILE A 346 5.42 12.05 18.37
CA ILE A 346 5.66 10.81 19.10
C ILE A 346 4.63 9.77 18.68
N ASP A 347 5.07 8.51 18.58
CA ASP A 347 4.20 7.38 18.27
C ASP A 347 4.52 6.18 19.16
N ILE A 348 3.65 5.18 19.11
CA ILE A 348 3.77 3.94 19.89
C ILE A 348 5.10 3.20 19.68
N SER A 349 5.74 3.35 18.51
CA SER A 349 7.00 2.67 18.19
C SER A 349 8.21 3.33 18.87
N GLN A 350 8.10 4.61 19.22
CA GLN A 350 9.13 5.34 19.97
C GLN A 350 9.09 5.03 21.48
N GLY A 351 8.01 4.39 21.96
CA GLY A 351 7.86 3.91 23.33
C GLY A 351 7.64 5.02 24.36
N THR A 352 7.98 4.72 25.63
CA THR A 352 7.90 5.68 26.74
C THR A 352 9.02 6.71 26.67
N GLY A 353 8.69 8.00 26.77
CA GLY A 353 9.66 9.08 26.73
C GLY A 353 9.29 10.26 27.63
N ALA A 354 10.32 10.95 28.14
CA ALA A 354 10.17 12.26 28.76
C ALA A 354 10.27 13.34 27.68
N HIS A 355 9.35 14.29 27.71
CA HIS A 355 9.23 15.37 26.74
C HIS A 355 9.09 16.70 27.46
N ALA A 356 9.45 17.78 26.78
CA ALA A 356 9.20 19.14 27.24
C ALA A 356 8.78 20.00 26.06
N LEU A 357 7.70 20.75 26.23
CA LEU A 357 7.20 21.71 25.25
C LEU A 357 7.48 23.13 25.74
N SER A 358 8.25 23.87 24.95
CA SER A 358 8.43 25.31 25.13
C SER A 358 7.12 26.07 24.87
N PRO A 359 6.98 27.30 25.38
CA PRO A 359 5.80 28.11 25.10
C PRO A 359 5.63 28.30 23.59
N VAL A 360 4.42 28.10 23.08
CA VAL A 360 4.16 28.02 21.63
C VAL A 360 4.49 29.30 20.88
N VAL A 361 4.31 30.48 21.50
CA VAL A 361 4.54 31.78 20.85
C VAL A 361 6.01 31.99 20.47
N PRO A 362 7.00 31.81 21.38
CA PRO A 362 8.41 31.92 21.00
C PRO A 362 9.00 30.69 20.32
N SER A 363 8.37 29.51 20.43
CA SER A 363 8.93 28.26 19.87
C SER A 363 8.36 27.88 18.51
N ASP A 364 7.12 28.26 18.22
CA ASP A 364 6.36 27.83 17.05
C ASP A 364 6.30 26.30 16.92
N THR A 365 6.21 25.60 18.06
CA THR A 365 6.18 24.14 18.11
C THR A 365 4.94 23.59 18.83
N ALA A 366 4.38 22.52 18.28
CA ALA A 366 3.41 21.64 18.93
C ALA A 366 3.89 20.18 18.83
N LEU A 367 3.37 19.31 19.70
CA LEU A 367 3.64 17.88 19.66
C LEU A 367 2.38 17.11 19.29
N ARG A 368 2.45 16.34 18.21
CA ARG A 368 1.41 15.39 17.82
C ARG A 368 1.74 14.00 18.37
N ILE A 369 0.75 13.37 18.99
CA ILE A 369 0.81 12.01 19.49
C ILE A 369 0.00 11.12 18.55
N ASP A 370 0.69 10.43 17.65
CA ASP A 370 0.08 9.49 16.71
C ASP A 370 -0.31 8.20 17.44
N LEU A 371 -1.61 7.89 17.40
CA LEU A 371 -2.18 6.71 18.04
C LEU A 371 -2.26 5.55 17.03
N GLY A 372 -2.05 4.31 17.48
CA GLY A 372 -2.26 3.12 16.65
C GLY A 372 -3.72 2.67 16.67
N GLY A 373 -4.25 2.15 15.56
CA GLY A 373 -5.60 1.57 15.48
C GLY A 373 -6.71 2.50 14.98
N SER A 374 -6.53 3.83 15.08
CA SER A 374 -7.41 4.86 14.50
C SER A 374 -6.55 5.92 13.77
N ASN A 375 -7.20 6.83 13.03
CA ASN A 375 -6.54 8.04 12.49
C ASN A 375 -6.65 9.25 13.44
N GLU A 376 -7.38 9.11 14.55
CA GLU A 376 -7.43 10.06 15.66
C GLU A 376 -6.06 10.24 16.31
N TYR A 377 -5.80 11.45 16.82
CA TYR A 377 -4.54 11.78 17.48
C TYR A 377 -4.73 12.89 18.50
N PHE A 378 -3.80 12.99 19.45
CA PHE A 378 -3.73 14.14 20.36
C PHE A 378 -2.71 15.15 19.86
N LEU A 379 -3.06 16.44 19.92
CA LEU A 379 -2.16 17.54 19.60
C LEU A 379 -1.93 18.38 20.86
N LEU A 380 -0.68 18.50 21.26
CA LEU A 380 -0.27 19.17 22.49
C LEU A 380 0.39 20.51 22.17
N GLU A 381 -0.04 21.56 22.86
CA GLU A 381 0.60 22.86 22.81
C GLU A 381 0.73 23.50 24.19
N ASN A 382 1.82 24.23 24.42
CA ASN A 382 2.05 24.91 25.69
C ASN A 382 1.74 26.41 25.57
N ARG A 383 0.73 26.87 26.30
CA ARG A 383 0.23 28.24 26.28
C ARG A 383 0.65 28.93 27.56
N GLN A 384 1.27 30.11 27.45
CA GLN A 384 1.80 30.84 28.62
C GLN A 384 1.31 32.30 28.69
N GLY A 385 0.32 32.68 27.88
CA GLY A 385 -0.16 34.07 27.81
C GLY A 385 0.94 35.00 27.31
N MET A 386 1.45 34.74 26.11
CA MET A 386 2.50 35.53 25.47
C MET A 386 1.96 36.16 24.18
N GLY A 387 2.65 37.16 23.63
CA GLY A 387 2.23 37.80 22.38
C GLY A 387 0.87 38.50 22.52
N SER A 388 -0.05 38.23 21.61
CA SER A 388 -1.43 38.75 21.64
C SER A 388 -2.24 38.31 22.87
N GLU A 389 -1.75 37.33 23.62
CA GLU A 389 -2.50 36.69 24.71
C GLU A 389 -2.01 37.13 26.08
N ALA A 390 -1.02 38.02 26.10
CA ALA A 390 -0.40 38.53 27.31
C ALA A 390 -1.42 39.21 28.22
N GLY A 391 -1.67 38.59 29.37
CA GLY A 391 -2.61 39.07 30.39
C GLY A 391 -4.08 38.74 30.13
N ASN A 392 -4.40 38.02 29.04
CA ASN A 392 -5.77 37.77 28.62
C ASN A 392 -6.12 36.27 28.53
N ILE A 393 -5.14 35.36 28.44
CA ILE A 393 -5.45 33.92 28.38
C ILE A 393 -6.06 33.38 29.70
N ASN A 394 -6.95 32.40 29.58
CA ASN A 394 -7.68 31.81 30.70
C ASN A 394 -6.79 31.07 31.73
N GLY A 395 -5.58 30.67 31.35
CA GLY A 395 -4.56 30.18 32.25
C GLY A 395 -3.33 29.65 31.50
N PRO A 396 -2.13 29.63 32.12
CA PRO A 396 -0.97 29.01 31.51
C PRO A 396 -0.97 27.48 31.70
N GLY A 397 -0.43 26.74 30.74
CA GLY A 397 -0.25 25.30 30.84
C GLY A 397 -0.25 24.62 29.47
N LEU A 398 -0.25 23.30 29.52
CA LEU A 398 -0.37 22.42 28.37
C LEU A 398 -1.85 22.25 28.01
N LEU A 399 -2.23 22.57 26.78
CA LEU A 399 -3.51 22.16 26.21
C LEU A 399 -3.31 20.84 25.48
N ILE A 400 -4.26 19.93 25.65
CA ILE A 400 -4.32 18.63 24.98
C ILE A 400 -5.57 18.65 24.09
N TRP A 401 -5.37 18.67 22.78
CA TRP A 401 -6.46 18.66 21.81
C TRP A 401 -6.70 17.24 21.29
N HIS A 402 -7.91 16.72 21.41
CA HIS A 402 -8.33 15.48 20.73
C HIS A 402 -8.78 15.82 19.32
N ILE A 403 -8.06 15.28 18.33
CA ILE A 403 -8.33 15.54 16.93
C ILE A 403 -8.89 14.29 16.25
N ASP A 404 -10.07 14.44 15.64
CA ASP A 404 -10.73 13.42 14.82
C ASP A 404 -10.80 13.87 13.35
N PRO A 405 -9.85 13.43 12.50
CA PRO A 405 -9.81 13.82 11.10
C PRO A 405 -11.04 13.44 10.28
N ASP A 406 -11.72 12.35 10.62
CA ASP A 406 -12.89 11.88 9.89
C ASP A 406 -14.12 12.75 10.19
N ARG A 407 -14.31 13.15 11.45
CA ARG A 407 -15.36 14.10 11.84
C ARG A 407 -15.12 15.46 11.23
N ILE A 408 -13.88 15.95 11.29
CA ILE A 408 -13.48 17.19 10.62
C ILE A 408 -13.79 17.10 9.12
N ALA A 409 -13.37 16.05 8.43
CA ALA A 409 -13.58 15.91 6.99
C ALA A 409 -15.07 15.87 6.63
N ALA A 410 -15.89 15.18 7.43
CA ALA A 410 -17.32 15.06 7.22
C ALA A 410 -18.09 16.38 7.45
N ARG A 411 -17.61 17.24 8.36
CA ARG A 411 -18.37 18.39 8.88
C ARG A 411 -17.79 19.76 8.57
N ARG A 412 -16.52 19.83 8.15
CA ARG A 412 -15.84 21.08 7.76
C ARG A 412 -16.65 21.83 6.70
N ASN A 413 -17.16 21.13 5.69
CA ASN A 413 -17.87 21.78 4.59
C ASN A 413 -19.23 22.34 5.01
N THR A 414 -19.80 21.87 6.11
CA THR A 414 -21.07 22.36 6.66
C THR A 414 -20.87 23.28 7.86
N ASN A 415 -19.63 23.65 8.17
CA ASN A 415 -19.24 24.41 9.35
C ASN A 415 -19.60 23.80 10.71
N THR A 416 -19.78 22.49 10.76
CA THR A 416 -20.31 21.84 11.97
C THR A 416 -19.26 20.99 12.66
N VAL A 417 -17.98 21.36 12.54
CA VAL A 417 -16.83 20.55 13.05
C VAL A 417 -17.05 20.18 14.51
N ASN A 418 -17.43 21.16 15.33
CA ASN A 418 -17.69 21.01 16.76
C ASN A 418 -19.16 21.19 17.14
N ALA A 419 -20.09 21.12 16.18
CA ALA A 419 -21.51 21.32 16.48
C ALA A 419 -22.24 20.07 17.00
N VAL A 420 -21.59 18.91 16.96
CA VAL A 420 -22.16 17.62 17.37
C VAL A 420 -21.09 16.75 18.00
N VAL A 421 -21.35 16.21 19.18
CA VAL A 421 -20.45 15.25 19.84
C VAL A 421 -20.42 13.88 19.12
N PRO A 422 -19.27 13.20 19.05
CA PRO A 422 -17.94 13.70 19.40
C PRO A 422 -17.49 14.83 18.45
N HIS A 423 -16.81 15.83 19.00
CA HIS A 423 -16.28 16.98 18.27
C HIS A 423 -15.11 16.58 17.34
N GLY A 424 -14.80 17.42 16.36
CA GLY A 424 -13.66 17.19 15.45
C GLY A 424 -12.34 17.72 16.01
N VAL A 425 -12.40 18.84 16.72
CA VAL A 425 -11.27 19.46 17.44
C VAL A 425 -11.77 19.76 18.85
N ASP A 426 -11.35 18.99 19.84
CA ASP A 426 -11.87 19.08 21.20
C ASP A 426 -10.76 19.35 22.21
N LEU A 427 -11.06 20.12 23.26
CA LEU A 427 -10.09 20.37 24.33
C LEU A 427 -10.33 19.42 25.50
N GLU A 428 -9.31 18.65 25.86
CA GLU A 428 -9.33 17.79 27.03
C GLU A 428 -9.10 18.62 28.31
N GLN A 429 -10.19 19.10 28.91
CA GLN A 429 -10.16 20.01 30.07
C GLN A 429 -9.61 19.33 31.33
N ALA A 430 -8.50 19.83 31.88
CA ALA A 430 -7.74 19.16 32.94
C ALA A 430 -8.47 18.99 34.27
N ASP A 431 -9.48 19.80 34.54
CA ASP A 431 -10.30 19.71 35.75
C ASP A 431 -11.44 18.68 35.66
N GLY A 432 -11.68 18.12 34.46
CA GLY A 432 -12.73 17.13 34.21
C GLY A 432 -14.15 17.67 34.28
N LEU A 433 -14.34 19.00 34.23
CA LEU A 433 -15.66 19.61 34.36
C LEU A 433 -16.44 19.72 33.04
N ASP A 434 -15.75 19.59 31.90
CA ASP A 434 -16.35 19.67 30.55
C ASP A 434 -17.21 20.94 30.38
N HIS A 435 -16.74 22.08 30.91
CA HIS A 435 -17.48 23.34 30.85
C HIS A 435 -17.70 23.84 29.42
N LEU A 436 -16.77 23.56 28.50
CA LEU A 436 -16.90 23.92 27.10
C LEU A 436 -17.99 23.08 26.42
N GLY A 437 -17.97 21.75 26.62
CA GLY A 437 -18.97 20.85 26.06
C GLY A 437 -20.38 21.08 26.60
N ASN A 438 -20.51 21.59 27.83
CA ASN A 438 -21.78 21.80 28.51
C ASN A 438 -22.30 23.26 28.50
N ASP A 439 -21.70 24.15 27.68
CA ASP A 439 -22.09 25.57 27.55
C ASP A 439 -22.13 26.30 28.92
N VAL A 440 -21.15 26.00 29.79
CA VAL A 440 -21.05 26.61 31.14
C VAL A 440 -20.20 27.87 31.11
N ASN A 441 -19.05 27.82 30.42
CA ASN A 441 -18.16 28.96 30.21
C ASN A 441 -17.30 28.73 28.96
N ARG A 442 -16.58 29.77 28.51
CA ARG A 442 -15.73 29.76 27.31
C ARG A 442 -14.29 29.33 27.57
N GLY A 443 -14.07 28.62 28.66
CA GLY A 443 -12.76 28.21 29.14
C GLY A 443 -12.34 28.97 30.38
N ASP A 444 -11.50 28.34 31.19
CA ASP A 444 -11.06 28.85 32.48
C ASP A 444 -9.66 28.31 32.86
N ALA A 445 -9.14 28.76 34.00
CA ALA A 445 -7.78 28.41 34.44
C ALA A 445 -7.63 26.93 34.86
N GLY A 446 -8.73 26.18 34.95
CA GLY A 446 -8.79 24.75 35.24
C GLY A 446 -8.54 23.87 34.02
N ASP A 447 -8.73 24.39 32.79
CA ASP A 447 -8.59 23.62 31.55
C ASP A 447 -7.16 23.18 31.24
N PRO A 448 -6.10 24.00 31.40
CA PRO A 448 -4.74 23.59 31.06
C PRO A 448 -4.13 22.60 32.05
N TRP A 449 -3.20 21.78 31.58
CA TRP A 449 -2.44 20.82 32.40
C TRP A 449 -1.04 21.39 32.77
N PRO A 450 -0.60 21.39 34.05
CA PRO A 450 -1.39 21.08 35.23
C PRO A 450 -2.32 22.22 35.67
N GLY A 451 -2.14 23.44 35.10
CA GLY A 451 -3.02 24.59 35.32
C GLY A 451 -3.29 24.88 36.79
N THR A 452 -4.47 25.44 37.08
CA THR A 452 -4.91 25.68 38.47
C THR A 452 -5.54 24.45 39.14
N SER A 453 -5.98 23.48 38.34
CA SER A 453 -6.50 22.19 38.80
C SER A 453 -5.41 21.29 39.42
N ASN A 454 -4.14 21.56 39.12
CA ASN A 454 -2.97 20.74 39.48
C ASN A 454 -3.09 19.29 38.98
N SER A 455 -3.82 19.08 37.88
CA SER A 455 -3.97 17.76 37.25
C SER A 455 -2.70 17.40 36.51
N THR A 456 -2.02 16.33 36.92
CA THR A 456 -0.67 15.99 36.42
C THR A 456 -0.65 14.75 35.53
N ALA A 457 -1.81 14.20 35.18
CA ALA A 457 -1.93 13.00 34.36
C ALA A 457 -3.22 12.96 33.54
N PHE A 458 -3.09 12.61 32.26
CA PHE A 458 -4.15 12.35 31.29
C PHE A 458 -3.97 10.92 30.74
N GLY A 459 -4.98 10.06 30.87
CA GLY A 459 -4.87 8.65 30.53
C GLY A 459 -6.22 7.92 30.52
N PRO A 460 -6.24 6.60 30.33
CA PRO A 460 -7.48 5.84 30.15
C PRO A 460 -8.36 5.80 31.40
N THR A 461 -7.81 6.13 32.58
CA THR A 461 -8.56 6.14 33.85
C THR A 461 -8.84 7.55 34.37
N THR A 462 -8.51 8.60 33.61
CA THR A 462 -8.73 10.00 34.03
C THR A 462 -10.10 10.49 33.56
N THR A 463 -10.49 11.70 33.98
CA THR A 463 -11.67 12.40 33.43
C THR A 463 -11.23 13.82 33.07
N PRO A 464 -11.22 14.20 31.78
CA PRO A 464 -11.50 13.34 30.63
C PRO A 464 -10.42 12.25 30.43
N ASN A 465 -10.72 11.24 29.61
CA ASN A 465 -9.84 10.08 29.40
C ASN A 465 -9.13 10.16 28.04
N SER A 466 -8.13 9.32 27.83
CA SER A 466 -7.37 9.27 26.57
C SER A 466 -7.92 8.27 25.54
N GLU A 467 -9.13 7.74 25.71
CA GLU A 467 -9.72 6.77 24.79
C GLU A 467 -10.04 7.40 23.43
N PHE A 468 -10.19 6.58 22.40
CA PHE A 468 -10.74 7.03 21.12
C PHE A 468 -12.21 7.43 21.28
N ASN A 469 -12.73 8.18 20.31
CA ASN A 469 -14.14 8.61 20.29
C ASN A 469 -15.15 7.44 20.23
N ASP A 470 -14.72 6.24 19.87
CA ASP A 470 -15.54 5.02 19.92
C ASP A 470 -15.47 4.29 21.29
N ASN A 471 -14.78 4.87 22.27
CA ASN A 471 -14.46 4.34 23.61
C ASN A 471 -13.51 3.14 23.60
N SER A 472 -12.81 2.87 22.50
CA SER A 472 -11.72 1.90 22.50
C SER A 472 -10.42 2.51 23.04
N SER A 473 -9.57 1.67 23.63
CA SER A 473 -8.33 2.15 24.24
C SER A 473 -7.35 2.67 23.19
N SER A 474 -6.82 3.88 23.39
CA SER A 474 -5.68 4.40 22.63
C SER A 474 -4.33 3.93 23.20
N GLY A 475 -4.34 3.40 24.43
CA GLY A 475 -3.15 3.03 25.20
C GLY A 475 -2.34 4.21 25.74
N LEU A 476 -2.68 5.44 25.39
CA LEU A 476 -1.89 6.61 25.75
C LEU A 476 -2.04 6.96 27.24
N ASN A 477 -0.92 7.19 27.91
CA ASN A 477 -0.85 7.83 29.22
C ASN A 477 0.16 8.98 29.16
N VAL A 478 -0.29 10.19 29.42
CA VAL A 478 0.55 11.37 29.62
C VAL A 478 0.57 11.67 31.12
N ASP A 479 1.72 11.56 31.77
CA ASP A 479 1.82 11.78 33.22
C ASP A 479 3.01 12.66 33.58
N SER A 480 3.17 12.92 34.88
CA SER A 480 4.25 13.75 35.41
C SER A 480 4.25 15.16 34.81
N ILE A 481 3.07 15.65 34.39
CA ILE A 481 2.92 16.95 33.74
C ILE A 481 3.29 18.05 34.74
N THR A 482 4.35 18.80 34.44
CA THR A 482 4.94 19.77 35.36
C THR A 482 5.35 21.02 34.60
N GLN A 483 4.92 22.19 35.09
CA GLN A 483 5.37 23.47 34.56
C GLN A 483 6.73 23.87 35.16
N ASN A 484 7.69 24.19 34.30
CA ASN A 484 9.02 24.62 34.68
C ASN A 484 9.10 26.14 34.86
N GLY A 485 10.14 26.62 35.54
CA GLY A 485 10.34 28.04 35.81
C GLY A 485 10.63 28.91 34.58
N ASP A 486 10.97 28.29 33.44
CA ASP A 486 11.15 28.97 32.14
C ASP A 486 9.86 29.00 31.29
N GLY A 487 8.74 28.51 31.84
CA GLY A 487 7.46 28.43 31.15
C GLY A 487 7.30 27.18 30.27
N SER A 488 8.32 26.34 30.11
CA SER A 488 8.14 25.04 29.45
C SER A 488 7.32 24.08 30.30
N VAL A 489 6.58 23.16 29.67
CA VAL A 489 5.86 22.08 30.37
C VAL A 489 6.52 20.76 30.05
N ALA A 490 7.03 20.08 31.08
CA ALA A 490 7.58 18.73 30.99
C ALA A 490 6.51 17.69 31.29
N PHE A 491 6.56 16.55 30.62
CA PHE A 491 5.66 15.42 30.84
C PHE A 491 6.32 14.12 30.37
N ARG A 492 5.72 12.99 30.71
CA ARG A 492 6.09 11.68 30.20
C ARG A 492 4.92 11.12 29.39
N ALA A 493 5.18 10.73 28.15
CA ALA A 493 4.23 9.97 27.35
C ALA A 493 4.58 8.48 27.45
N ASN A 494 3.59 7.64 27.70
CA ASN A 494 3.69 6.19 27.74
C ASN A 494 2.56 5.57 26.91
N PHE A 495 2.84 4.42 26.31
CA PHE A 495 1.84 3.65 25.58
C PHE A 495 1.71 2.27 26.22
N ASN A 496 0.51 1.94 26.68
CA ASN A 496 0.13 0.60 27.06
C ASN A 496 0.10 -0.26 25.80
N SER A 497 1.21 -0.95 25.54
CA SER A 497 1.40 -1.81 24.37
C SER A 497 2.09 -3.11 24.72
N ALA A 498 1.70 -4.18 24.03
CA ALA A 498 2.30 -5.50 24.14
C ALA A 498 2.80 -5.96 22.77
N SER A 499 3.95 -6.64 22.78
CA SER A 499 4.59 -7.17 21.56
C SER A 499 4.08 -8.57 21.28
N GLU A 500 3.10 -8.68 20.40
CA GLU A 500 2.46 -9.93 20.06
C GLU A 500 3.18 -10.66 18.92
N LEU A 501 3.30 -11.98 19.04
CA LEU A 501 3.80 -12.85 17.98
C LEU A 501 2.69 -13.77 17.49
N ILE A 502 2.32 -13.62 16.21
CA ILE A 502 1.36 -14.49 15.54
C ILE A 502 2.12 -15.27 14.47
N THR A 503 2.12 -16.60 14.56
CA THR A 503 2.89 -17.46 13.66
C THR A 503 2.16 -18.77 13.39
N THR A 504 2.69 -19.56 12.47
CA THR A 504 2.38 -20.98 12.35
C THR A 504 3.51 -21.80 12.96
N ASN A 505 3.26 -23.10 13.22
CA ASN A 505 4.31 -24.05 13.61
C ASN A 505 5.33 -24.34 12.48
N ILE A 506 5.08 -23.86 11.26
CA ILE A 506 5.98 -23.97 10.10
C ILE A 506 6.85 -22.72 9.97
N GLY A 507 6.28 -21.53 10.23
CA GLY A 507 6.94 -20.25 10.11
C GLY A 507 6.99 -19.74 8.67
N ALA A 508 8.18 -19.34 8.21
CA ALA A 508 8.37 -18.70 6.91
C ALA A 508 7.81 -19.55 5.74
N GLY A 509 7.11 -18.88 4.82
CA GLY A 509 6.41 -19.53 3.70
C GLY A 509 4.95 -19.89 3.99
N THR A 510 4.44 -19.50 5.16
CA THR A 510 3.01 -19.56 5.51
C THR A 510 2.51 -18.17 5.91
N GLU A 511 1.20 -17.99 5.91
CA GLU A 511 0.55 -16.72 6.21
C GLU A 511 -0.38 -16.84 7.43
N VAL A 512 -0.58 -15.73 8.12
CA VAL A 512 -1.61 -15.52 9.14
C VAL A 512 -2.46 -14.31 8.75
N ILE A 513 -3.69 -14.24 9.24
CA ILE A 513 -4.65 -13.18 8.92
C ILE A 513 -4.84 -12.34 10.17
N ILE A 514 -4.59 -11.05 10.08
CA ILE A 514 -4.73 -10.08 11.18
C ILE A 514 -5.72 -9.01 10.75
N ASP A 515 -6.82 -8.87 11.50
CA ASP A 515 -7.89 -7.90 11.24
C ASP A 515 -8.37 -7.90 9.77
N GLY A 516 -8.44 -9.10 9.19
CA GLY A 516 -8.87 -9.34 7.81
C GLY A 516 -7.77 -9.20 6.74
N SER A 517 -6.53 -8.89 7.11
CA SER A 517 -5.40 -8.74 6.18
C SER A 517 -4.37 -9.88 6.32
N ASN A 518 -3.90 -10.44 5.22
CA ASN A 518 -2.86 -11.46 5.22
C ASN A 518 -1.50 -10.86 5.58
N GLN A 519 -0.74 -11.59 6.40
CA GLN A 519 0.61 -11.27 6.85
C GLN A 519 1.49 -12.53 6.76
N ASP A 520 2.75 -12.38 6.40
CA ASP A 520 3.71 -13.48 6.42
C ASP A 520 4.00 -13.94 7.86
N ALA A 521 4.00 -15.25 8.11
CA ALA A 521 4.41 -15.82 9.39
C ALA A 521 5.94 -16.05 9.43
N PRO A 522 6.63 -15.77 10.56
CA PRO A 522 6.11 -15.16 11.79
C PRO A 522 5.83 -13.66 11.61
N TYR A 523 4.69 -13.20 12.14
CA TYR A 523 4.29 -11.80 12.18
C TYR A 523 4.40 -11.27 13.61
N SER A 524 5.20 -10.21 13.80
CA SER A 524 5.34 -9.52 15.09
C SER A 524 4.78 -8.11 14.99
N THR A 525 4.00 -7.71 16.00
CA THR A 525 3.34 -6.41 16.03
C THR A 525 3.23 -5.89 17.45
N LEU A 526 3.16 -4.56 17.60
CA LEU A 526 2.80 -3.91 18.85
C LEU A 526 1.31 -3.63 18.83
N TRP A 527 0.57 -4.18 19.78
CA TRP A 527 -0.85 -3.89 19.97
C TRP A 527 -1.10 -3.12 21.26
N VAL A 528 -2.07 -2.23 21.22
CA VAL A 528 -2.50 -1.44 22.37
C VAL A 528 -3.33 -2.31 23.33
N TYR A 529 -3.17 -2.10 24.64
CA TYR A 529 -3.99 -2.74 25.66
C TYR A 529 -4.68 -1.76 26.63
N PRO A 530 -5.84 -2.11 27.21
CA PRO A 530 -6.65 -3.29 26.87
C PRO A 530 -7.25 -3.14 25.46
N GLY A 531 -7.27 -4.22 24.69
CA GLY A 531 -7.73 -4.19 23.30
C GLY A 531 -8.14 -5.57 22.80
N SER A 532 -8.63 -5.64 21.57
CA SER A 532 -8.95 -6.92 20.94
C SER A 532 -8.70 -6.88 19.44
N HIS A 533 -8.15 -7.97 18.91
CA HIS A 533 -7.85 -8.14 17.48
C HIS A 533 -8.42 -9.44 16.96
N THR A 534 -8.74 -9.49 15.68
CA THR A 534 -9.11 -10.75 15.02
C THR A 534 -7.88 -11.39 14.42
N ILE A 535 -7.57 -12.61 14.86
CA ILE A 535 -6.56 -13.45 14.22
C ILE A 535 -7.23 -14.54 13.41
N GLY A 536 -6.53 -15.03 12.39
CA GLY A 536 -7.04 -16.06 11.51
C GLY A 536 -5.93 -16.73 10.71
N VAL A 537 -6.29 -17.81 10.05
CA VAL A 537 -5.39 -18.56 9.17
C VAL A 537 -6.22 -19.27 8.11
N ASP A 538 -5.71 -19.33 6.88
CA ASP A 538 -6.38 -20.09 5.84
C ASP A 538 -6.44 -21.58 6.18
N SER A 539 -7.54 -22.23 5.79
CA SER A 539 -7.77 -23.64 6.12
C SER A 539 -6.77 -24.56 5.42
N ILE A 540 -6.28 -24.14 4.26
CA ILE A 540 -5.27 -24.82 3.45
C ILE A 540 -4.29 -23.77 2.93
N GLN A 541 -3.01 -24.00 3.13
CA GLN A 541 -1.91 -23.22 2.55
C GLN A 541 -0.92 -24.14 1.82
N GLY A 542 0.08 -23.57 1.15
CA GLY A 542 1.11 -24.32 0.42
C GLY A 542 0.93 -24.25 -1.09
N ASP A 543 1.48 -25.23 -1.79
CA ASP A 543 1.54 -25.28 -3.25
C ASP A 543 0.85 -26.53 -3.84
N THR A 544 1.14 -26.83 -5.11
CA THR A 544 0.53 -27.97 -5.82
C THR A 544 1.11 -29.34 -5.42
N LEU A 545 2.17 -29.40 -4.64
CA LEU A 545 2.89 -30.61 -4.22
C LEU A 545 2.79 -30.85 -2.70
N VAL A 546 2.80 -29.77 -1.92
CA VAL A 546 2.75 -29.79 -0.46
C VAL A 546 1.65 -28.83 -0.01
N ARG A 547 0.76 -29.29 0.85
CA ARG A 547 -0.24 -28.44 1.49
C ARG A 547 -0.16 -28.52 3.00
N HIS A 548 -0.61 -27.47 3.66
CA HIS A 548 -0.64 -27.33 5.11
C HIS A 548 -2.08 -27.08 5.54
N VAL A 549 -2.64 -28.00 6.34
CA VAL A 549 -4.04 -27.96 6.76
C VAL A 549 -4.14 -27.51 8.21
N PHE A 550 -4.93 -26.48 8.48
CA PHE A 550 -5.14 -25.97 9.83
C PHE A 550 -5.74 -27.04 10.77
N GLN A 551 -5.14 -27.19 11.95
CA GLN A 551 -5.62 -28.08 13.00
C GLN A 551 -6.21 -27.30 14.17
N SER A 552 -5.40 -26.42 14.79
CA SER A 552 -5.80 -25.67 15.97
C SER A 552 -4.87 -24.48 16.20
N TRP A 553 -5.34 -23.48 16.94
CA TRP A 553 -4.47 -22.48 17.54
C TRP A 553 -3.91 -22.93 18.90
N SER A 554 -2.80 -22.34 19.35
CA SER A 554 -2.21 -22.58 20.67
C SER A 554 -3.12 -22.19 21.83
N ASP A 555 -4.04 -21.25 21.61
CA ASP A 555 -5.06 -20.79 22.56
C ASP A 555 -6.40 -21.56 22.45
N ALA A 556 -6.45 -22.60 21.60
CA ALA A 556 -7.64 -23.38 21.29
C ALA A 556 -8.80 -22.57 20.65
N GLY A 557 -8.53 -21.39 20.11
CA GLY A 557 -9.50 -20.60 19.36
C GLY A 557 -9.95 -21.26 18.05
N ALA A 558 -11.05 -20.76 17.48
CA ALA A 558 -11.52 -21.18 16.16
C ALA A 558 -10.51 -20.76 15.07
N ARG A 559 -10.65 -21.26 13.83
CA ARG A 559 -9.72 -20.93 12.74
C ARG A 559 -9.53 -19.41 12.54
N SER A 560 -10.60 -18.65 12.74
CA SER A 560 -10.57 -17.21 12.90
C SER A 560 -11.41 -16.83 14.11
N HIS A 561 -10.84 -16.02 15.00
CA HIS A 561 -11.47 -15.61 16.26
C HIS A 561 -10.81 -14.33 16.78
N THR A 562 -11.47 -13.71 17.76
CA THR A 562 -10.97 -12.53 18.46
C THR A 562 -10.10 -12.93 19.64
N VAL A 563 -8.94 -12.29 19.79
CA VAL A 563 -8.05 -12.38 20.95
C VAL A 563 -8.06 -11.05 21.69
N THR A 564 -7.89 -11.11 23.01
CA THR A 564 -7.75 -9.92 23.86
C THR A 564 -6.27 -9.63 24.09
N VAL A 565 -5.91 -8.36 24.10
CA VAL A 565 -4.56 -7.89 24.39
C VAL A 565 -4.52 -7.34 25.80
N ASP A 566 -3.56 -7.80 26.60
CA ASP A 566 -3.28 -7.28 27.93
C ASP A 566 -1.81 -6.86 28.07
N ALA A 567 -1.36 -6.59 29.29
CA ALA A 567 0.01 -6.13 29.55
C ALA A 567 1.08 -7.23 29.35
N THR A 568 0.67 -8.48 29.18
CA THR A 568 1.53 -9.65 29.02
C THR A 568 1.62 -9.99 27.53
N PRO A 569 2.82 -9.93 26.92
CA PRO A 569 2.99 -10.35 25.54
C PRO A 569 2.64 -11.83 25.35
N ASP A 570 1.81 -12.12 24.36
CA ASP A 570 1.41 -13.48 24.02
C ASP A 570 2.07 -13.99 22.71
N THR A 571 1.93 -15.29 22.49
CA THR A 571 2.33 -15.94 21.24
C THR A 571 1.25 -16.89 20.75
N PHE A 572 0.67 -16.57 19.60
CA PHE A 572 -0.37 -17.34 18.95
C PHE A 572 0.24 -18.19 17.84
N ILE A 573 0.13 -19.52 17.97
CA ILE A 573 0.67 -20.48 17.01
C ILE A 573 -0.46 -21.24 16.33
N ALA A 574 -0.66 -21.03 15.04
CA ALA A 574 -1.50 -21.87 14.21
C ALA A 574 -0.77 -23.18 13.92
N ASN A 575 -1.28 -24.28 14.47
CA ASN A 575 -0.76 -25.61 14.21
C ASN A 575 -1.31 -26.10 12.87
N LEU A 576 -0.43 -26.20 11.88
CA LEU A 576 -0.72 -26.72 10.57
C LEU A 576 -0.14 -28.12 10.43
N GLN A 577 -0.89 -28.99 9.76
CA GLN A 577 -0.48 -30.35 9.42
C GLN A 577 -0.07 -30.40 7.96
N THR A 578 1.19 -30.77 7.72
CA THR A 578 1.74 -30.92 6.37
C THR A 578 1.28 -32.23 5.74
N GLU A 579 0.79 -32.13 4.51
CA GLU A 579 0.40 -33.24 3.65
C GLU A 579 1.13 -33.14 2.31
N HIS A 580 1.54 -34.29 1.79
CA HIS A 580 2.18 -34.42 0.48
C HIS A 580 1.20 -34.96 -0.54
N ARG A 581 1.31 -34.48 -1.77
CA ARG A 581 0.49 -34.95 -2.88
C ARG A 581 0.95 -36.33 -3.35
N LEU A 582 0.02 -37.27 -3.41
CA LEU A 582 0.10 -38.45 -4.27
C LEU A 582 -0.68 -38.17 -5.55
N LYS A 583 -0.05 -38.31 -6.71
CA LYS A 583 -0.73 -38.32 -8.02
C LYS A 583 -0.55 -39.68 -8.67
N ALA A 584 -1.63 -40.45 -8.77
CA ALA A 584 -1.64 -41.77 -9.36
C ALA A 584 -2.60 -41.80 -10.57
N THR A 585 -2.04 -42.07 -11.75
CA THR A 585 -2.80 -42.07 -13.02
C THR A 585 -2.48 -43.31 -13.86
N ALA A 586 -3.38 -43.72 -14.73
CA ALA A 586 -3.17 -44.81 -15.69
C ALA A 586 -3.40 -44.30 -17.11
N ASP A 587 -2.84 -45.00 -18.10
CA ASP A 587 -3.28 -44.80 -19.49
C ASP A 587 -4.73 -45.27 -19.70
N ILE A 588 -5.24 -45.03 -20.90
CA ILE A 588 -6.62 -45.36 -21.30
C ILE A 588 -6.92 -46.86 -21.32
N GLN A 589 -5.92 -47.73 -21.18
CA GLN A 589 -6.03 -49.18 -21.25
C GLN A 589 -6.08 -49.82 -19.85
N GLY A 590 -6.05 -49.01 -18.79
CA GLY A 590 -6.20 -49.50 -17.44
C GLY A 590 -6.73 -48.49 -16.45
N SER A 591 -6.74 -48.90 -15.19
CA SER A 591 -7.16 -48.11 -14.04
C SER A 591 -6.30 -48.45 -12.83
N ILE A 592 -6.42 -47.65 -11.78
CA ILE A 592 -5.72 -47.89 -10.51
C ILE A 592 -6.76 -48.04 -9.41
N THR A 593 -6.65 -49.13 -8.65
CA THR A 593 -7.28 -49.24 -7.34
C THR A 593 -6.29 -48.83 -6.26
N SER A 594 -6.72 -48.00 -5.31
CA SER A 594 -5.87 -47.39 -4.29
C SER A 594 -6.44 -47.65 -2.89
N SER A 595 -5.58 -47.85 -1.89
CA SER A 595 -6.00 -47.89 -0.48
C SER A 595 -6.37 -46.51 0.08
N GLN A 596 -6.04 -45.44 -0.66
CA GLN A 596 -6.40 -44.05 -0.38
C GLN A 596 -7.44 -43.56 -1.39
N THR A 597 -8.32 -42.64 -0.98
CA THR A 597 -9.32 -42.05 -1.88
C THR A 597 -8.65 -41.04 -2.81
N LEU A 598 -8.59 -41.35 -4.10
CA LEU A 598 -8.12 -40.45 -5.16
C LEU A 598 -9.30 -39.63 -5.71
N ASP A 599 -9.07 -38.35 -6.00
CA ASP A 599 -10.03 -37.53 -6.71
C ASP A 599 -10.10 -37.87 -8.22
N ALA A 600 -10.96 -37.17 -8.97
CA ALA A 600 -11.15 -37.39 -10.40
C ALA A 600 -9.89 -37.14 -11.25
N SER A 601 -8.91 -36.41 -10.71
CA SER A 601 -7.61 -36.16 -11.35
C SER A 601 -6.52 -37.15 -10.93
N GLY A 602 -6.87 -38.12 -10.08
CA GLY A 602 -5.96 -39.12 -9.52
C GLY A 602 -5.13 -38.59 -8.35
N VAL A 603 -5.59 -37.56 -7.64
CA VAL A 603 -4.84 -36.94 -6.54
C VAL A 603 -5.39 -37.34 -5.18
N ALA A 604 -4.50 -37.67 -4.24
CA ALA A 604 -4.77 -37.72 -2.81
C ALA A 604 -3.72 -36.89 -2.06
N TRP A 605 -4.08 -36.41 -0.87
CA TRP A 605 -3.20 -35.69 0.03
C TRP A 605 -3.07 -36.51 1.31
N LEU A 606 -1.83 -36.80 1.68
CA LEU A 606 -1.52 -37.78 2.71
C LEU A 606 -0.42 -37.24 3.62
N LEU A 607 -0.40 -37.72 4.86
CA LEU A 607 0.65 -37.37 5.80
C LEU A 607 1.99 -37.97 5.36
N PRO A 608 3.12 -37.33 5.70
CA PRO A 608 4.45 -37.86 5.41
C PRO A 608 4.73 -39.25 6.00
N THR A 609 3.95 -39.66 7.00
CA THR A 609 4.02 -40.98 7.66
C THR A 609 3.09 -42.02 7.07
N GLN A 610 2.21 -41.64 6.13
CA GLN A 610 1.27 -42.56 5.49
C GLN A 610 1.87 -43.17 4.22
N ASN A 611 1.37 -44.36 3.89
CA ASN A 611 1.65 -45.04 2.64
C ASN A 611 0.34 -45.28 1.87
N ALA A 612 0.47 -45.45 0.55
CA ALA A 612 -0.63 -45.81 -0.33
C ALA A 612 -0.30 -47.10 -1.09
N SER A 613 -1.19 -48.08 -0.97
CA SER A 613 -1.15 -49.34 -1.71
C SER A 613 -1.87 -49.12 -3.03
N LEU A 614 -1.17 -49.28 -4.15
CA LEU A 614 -1.72 -49.10 -5.49
C LEU A 614 -1.67 -50.41 -6.26
N LYS A 615 -2.76 -50.74 -6.95
CA LYS A 615 -2.83 -51.89 -7.85
C LYS A 615 -3.34 -51.47 -9.22
N ALA A 616 -2.58 -51.82 -10.25
CA ALA A 616 -2.91 -51.62 -11.65
C ALA A 616 -3.93 -52.67 -12.10
N VAL A 617 -5.04 -52.23 -12.70
CA VAL A 617 -6.13 -53.11 -13.17
C VAL A 617 -6.43 -52.81 -14.63
N PRO A 618 -6.25 -53.77 -15.56
CA PRO A 618 -6.56 -53.56 -16.97
C PRO A 618 -8.07 -53.42 -17.19
N VAL A 619 -8.46 -52.59 -18.16
CA VAL A 619 -9.88 -52.32 -18.45
C VAL A 619 -10.56 -53.43 -19.26
N ALA A 620 -9.76 -54.28 -19.94
CA ALA A 620 -10.23 -55.39 -20.74
C ALA A 620 -9.21 -56.54 -20.73
N ALA A 621 -9.66 -57.75 -21.09
CA ALA A 621 -8.85 -58.97 -21.02
C ALA A 621 -7.63 -58.97 -21.97
N ASP A 622 -7.64 -58.14 -23.02
CA ASP A 622 -6.56 -58.07 -24.01
C ASP A 622 -5.43 -57.11 -23.62
N PHE A 623 -5.58 -56.39 -22.50
CA PHE A 623 -4.57 -55.48 -21.96
C PHE A 623 -3.94 -56.07 -20.70
N PHE A 624 -2.63 -55.87 -20.58
CA PHE A 624 -1.82 -56.33 -19.46
C PHE A 624 -1.02 -55.17 -18.89
N PHE A 625 -0.82 -55.21 -17.58
CA PHE A 625 0.08 -54.28 -16.92
C PHE A 625 1.51 -54.49 -17.43
N VAL A 626 2.15 -53.41 -17.84
CA VAL A 626 3.53 -53.41 -18.33
C VAL A 626 4.48 -52.97 -17.23
N GLU A 627 4.30 -51.76 -16.69
CA GLU A 627 5.17 -51.20 -15.66
C GLU A 627 4.55 -49.98 -14.97
N TRP A 628 5.05 -49.68 -13.78
CA TRP A 628 4.88 -48.39 -13.12
C TRP A 628 6.01 -47.45 -13.55
N ARG A 629 5.67 -46.20 -13.85
CA ARG A 629 6.59 -45.10 -14.16
C ARG A 629 6.39 -43.94 -13.19
N GLY A 630 7.33 -42.99 -13.22
CA GLY A 630 7.33 -41.80 -12.37
C GLY A 630 8.32 -41.95 -11.24
N ASP A 631 7.94 -41.48 -10.05
CA ASP A 631 8.82 -41.48 -8.88
C ASP A 631 9.01 -42.88 -8.27
N VAL A 632 8.07 -43.79 -8.53
CA VAL A 632 8.18 -45.22 -8.19
C VAL A 632 8.07 -46.05 -9.48
N THR A 633 9.13 -46.81 -9.77
CA THR A 633 9.18 -47.73 -10.92
C THR A 633 9.15 -49.18 -10.48
N SER A 634 8.32 -50.01 -11.11
CA SER A 634 8.17 -51.42 -10.75
C SER A 634 7.50 -52.21 -11.88
N THR A 635 7.87 -53.48 -12.04
CA THR A 635 7.17 -54.45 -12.90
C THR A 635 6.16 -55.31 -12.14
N ASN A 636 6.00 -55.10 -10.83
CA ASN A 636 4.90 -55.70 -10.07
C ASN A 636 3.64 -54.85 -10.24
N ASP A 637 2.50 -55.50 -10.52
CA ASP A 637 1.21 -54.84 -10.72
C ASP A 637 0.68 -54.14 -9.45
N SER A 638 1.30 -54.41 -8.32
CA SER A 638 0.98 -53.87 -7.00
C SER A 638 2.22 -53.22 -6.39
N ILE A 639 2.09 -51.99 -5.92
CA ILE A 639 3.17 -51.21 -5.28
C ILE A 639 2.70 -50.55 -3.98
N GLU A 640 3.65 -50.28 -3.10
CA GLU A 640 3.48 -49.42 -1.93
C GLU A 640 4.24 -48.12 -2.17
N VAL A 641 3.55 -46.99 -2.01
CA VAL A 641 4.12 -45.65 -2.20
C VAL A 641 4.20 -44.96 -0.84
N SER A 642 5.41 -44.60 -0.41
CA SER A 642 5.64 -43.84 0.82
C SER A 642 5.59 -42.35 0.53
N LEU A 643 4.79 -41.59 1.31
CA LEU A 643 4.59 -40.16 1.10
C LEU A 643 5.52 -39.29 1.94
N ALA A 644 6.70 -39.78 2.31
CA ALA A 644 7.74 -38.96 2.94
C ALA A 644 8.11 -37.73 2.09
N LEU A 645 7.88 -37.78 0.77
CA LEU A 645 7.90 -36.66 -0.18
C LEU A 645 6.67 -36.77 -1.09
N PRO A 646 6.27 -35.70 -1.82
CA PRO A 646 5.26 -35.78 -2.88
C PRO A 646 5.65 -36.81 -3.94
N GLN A 647 4.67 -37.56 -4.46
CA GLN A 647 4.89 -38.67 -5.38
C GLN A 647 3.95 -38.58 -6.59
N THR A 648 4.48 -38.84 -7.78
CA THR A 648 3.72 -39.01 -9.02
C THR A 648 4.04 -40.37 -9.63
N VAL A 649 3.02 -41.20 -9.80
CA VAL A 649 3.14 -42.54 -10.36
C VAL A 649 2.14 -42.74 -11.50
N TYR A 650 2.58 -43.48 -12.51
CA TYR A 650 1.81 -43.75 -13.71
C TYR A 650 1.83 -45.24 -14.06
N ALA A 651 0.66 -45.88 -14.14
CA ALA A 651 0.53 -47.26 -14.59
C ALA A 651 0.45 -47.32 -16.12
N VAL A 652 1.36 -48.11 -16.71
CA VAL A 652 1.39 -48.37 -18.15
C VAL A 652 0.82 -49.75 -18.44
N PHE A 653 -0.08 -49.81 -19.40
CA PHE A 653 -0.67 -51.02 -19.93
C PHE A 653 -0.33 -51.16 -21.42
N GLY A 654 -0.43 -52.38 -21.92
CA GLY A 654 -0.19 -52.71 -23.32
C GLY A 654 -0.79 -54.05 -23.67
N THR A 655 -0.80 -54.39 -24.96
CA THR A 655 -1.20 -55.73 -25.39
C THR A 655 -0.11 -56.75 -25.08
N ALA A 656 -0.41 -58.05 -25.20
CA ALA A 656 0.61 -59.09 -25.10
C ALA A 656 1.79 -58.82 -26.03
N VAL A 657 3.01 -59.09 -25.56
CA VAL A 657 4.21 -59.00 -26.40
C VAL A 657 4.25 -60.19 -27.35
N ALA A 658 4.50 -59.93 -28.62
CA ALA A 658 4.66 -60.96 -29.65
C ALA A 658 5.89 -60.65 -30.50
N ILE A 659 6.81 -61.61 -30.61
CA ILE A 659 7.95 -61.53 -31.54
C ILE A 659 7.40 -61.65 -32.96
N SER A 660 7.71 -60.66 -33.81
CA SER A 660 7.25 -60.62 -35.21
C SER A 660 8.26 -61.21 -36.19
N THR A 661 9.49 -61.45 -35.74
CA THR A 661 10.55 -62.02 -36.57
C THR A 661 10.45 -63.53 -36.54
N SER A 662 10.06 -64.17 -37.65
CA SER A 662 10.01 -65.63 -37.77
C SER A 662 11.28 -66.23 -38.41
N ALA A 663 11.98 -65.43 -39.22
CA ALA A 663 13.27 -65.75 -39.80
C ALA A 663 14.09 -64.47 -39.93
N LEU A 664 15.39 -64.59 -39.66
CA LEU A 664 16.37 -63.55 -39.97
C LEU A 664 16.79 -63.67 -41.43
N ASN A 665 17.32 -62.58 -41.99
CA ASN A 665 17.85 -62.59 -43.34
C ASN A 665 18.98 -63.64 -43.47
N PRO A 666 19.07 -64.39 -44.58
CA PRO A 666 20.14 -65.37 -44.75
C PRO A 666 21.53 -64.72 -44.68
N GLY A 667 22.43 -65.33 -43.90
CA GLY A 667 23.83 -64.95 -43.83
C GLY A 667 24.69 -65.70 -44.83
N VAL A 668 25.87 -65.15 -45.12
CA VAL A 668 26.94 -65.84 -45.85
C VAL A 668 28.13 -65.97 -44.90
N MET A 669 28.67 -67.17 -44.77
CA MET A 669 29.83 -67.45 -43.93
C MET A 669 31.00 -66.54 -44.33
N GLY A 670 31.66 -65.92 -43.35
CA GLY A 670 32.75 -64.96 -43.56
C GLY A 670 32.34 -63.54 -43.98
N ALA A 671 31.07 -63.30 -44.33
CA ALA A 671 30.57 -61.97 -44.70
C ALA A 671 30.03 -61.19 -43.50
N ALA A 672 30.16 -59.85 -43.53
CA ALA A 672 29.54 -59.00 -42.51
C ALA A 672 28.02 -59.18 -42.49
N TYR A 673 27.48 -59.40 -41.30
CA TYR A 673 26.08 -59.65 -41.04
C TYR A 673 25.52 -58.65 -40.02
N MET A 674 24.35 -58.09 -40.31
CA MET A 674 23.59 -57.27 -39.37
C MET A 674 22.10 -57.43 -39.66
N ASP A 675 21.34 -57.86 -38.65
CA ASP A 675 19.88 -57.90 -38.70
C ASP A 675 19.30 -57.56 -37.33
N THR A 676 18.02 -57.21 -37.25
CA THR A 676 17.39 -56.76 -35.99
C THR A 676 16.09 -57.50 -35.74
N LEU A 677 15.98 -58.08 -34.55
CA LEU A 677 14.75 -58.67 -34.06
C LEU A 677 13.68 -57.59 -33.84
N THR A 678 12.46 -57.92 -34.23
CA THR A 678 11.28 -57.07 -34.07
C THR A 678 10.20 -57.77 -33.25
N ALA A 679 9.48 -56.99 -32.45
CA ALA A 679 8.33 -57.43 -31.68
C ALA A 679 7.22 -56.35 -31.73
N SER A 680 6.02 -56.74 -31.32
CA SER A 680 4.85 -55.88 -31.16
C SER A 680 4.24 -56.05 -29.77
N GLY A 681 3.39 -55.11 -29.34
CA GLY A 681 2.74 -55.11 -28.02
C GLY A 681 3.62 -54.60 -26.88
N GLY A 682 3.20 -54.79 -25.63
CA GLY A 682 3.85 -54.19 -24.46
C GLY A 682 3.87 -52.66 -24.50
N SER A 683 4.94 -52.04 -23.99
CA SER A 683 5.14 -50.58 -24.02
C SER A 683 5.74 -50.06 -25.33
N GLY A 684 6.01 -50.94 -26.31
CA GLY A 684 6.70 -50.61 -27.56
C GLY A 684 8.23 -50.52 -27.45
N SER A 685 8.79 -50.73 -26.24
CA SER A 685 10.23 -50.89 -26.02
C SER A 685 10.52 -52.33 -25.58
N TYR A 686 11.57 -52.93 -26.15
CA TYR A 686 11.92 -54.32 -25.94
C TYR A 686 13.40 -54.50 -25.59
N THR A 687 13.67 -55.33 -24.59
CA THR A 687 14.99 -55.88 -24.33
C THR A 687 15.03 -57.33 -24.77
N TRP A 688 16.06 -57.70 -25.51
CA TRP A 688 16.19 -59.03 -26.12
C TRP A 688 17.25 -59.87 -25.44
N THR A 689 16.94 -61.15 -25.24
CA THR A 689 17.88 -62.15 -24.75
C THR A 689 17.72 -63.46 -25.52
N ARG A 690 18.80 -64.23 -25.64
CA ARG A 690 18.72 -65.63 -26.08
C ARG A 690 18.41 -66.49 -24.86
N VAL A 691 17.37 -67.31 -24.96
CA VAL A 691 16.88 -68.13 -23.84
C VAL A 691 16.88 -69.64 -24.13
N GLY A 692 17.07 -70.08 -25.38
CA GLY A 692 17.12 -71.50 -25.74
C GLY A 692 17.40 -71.77 -27.22
N GLY A 693 17.21 -73.01 -27.65
CA GLY A 693 17.48 -73.48 -29.02
C GLY A 693 18.97 -73.63 -29.32
N ASP A 694 19.34 -73.52 -30.59
CA ASP A 694 20.74 -73.49 -31.04
C ASP A 694 21.44 -72.22 -30.53
N THR A 695 22.78 -72.26 -30.44
CA THR A 695 23.56 -71.02 -30.23
C THR A 695 23.51 -70.17 -31.49
N LEU A 696 23.79 -68.87 -31.35
CA LEU A 696 24.12 -68.09 -32.55
C LEU A 696 25.34 -68.74 -33.22
N PRO A 697 25.43 -68.75 -34.56
CA PRO A 697 26.64 -69.14 -35.27
C PRO A 697 27.84 -68.43 -34.67
N ASP A 698 28.97 -69.13 -34.56
CA ASP A 698 30.21 -68.52 -34.10
C ASP A 698 30.52 -67.26 -34.93
N GLY A 699 31.06 -66.24 -34.27
CA GLY A 699 31.29 -64.91 -34.87
C GLY A 699 30.08 -63.97 -34.89
N LEU A 700 28.87 -64.41 -34.50
CA LEU A 700 27.69 -63.54 -34.31
C LEU A 700 27.38 -63.27 -32.82
N SER A 701 26.88 -62.07 -32.53
CA SER A 701 26.48 -61.65 -31.18
C SER A 701 25.11 -60.95 -31.17
N LEU A 702 24.35 -61.09 -30.08
CA LEU A 702 23.08 -60.40 -29.84
C LEU A 702 23.28 -59.22 -28.88
N ALA A 703 22.89 -58.03 -29.30
CA ALA A 703 22.76 -56.85 -28.44
C ALA A 703 21.39 -56.84 -27.72
N PRO A 704 21.28 -56.25 -26.52
CA PRO A 704 20.00 -56.11 -25.81
C PRO A 704 18.92 -55.34 -26.59
N SER A 705 19.31 -54.52 -27.57
CA SER A 705 18.39 -53.83 -28.49
C SER A 705 17.74 -54.75 -29.53
N GLY A 706 18.15 -56.02 -29.63
CA GLY A 706 17.68 -56.98 -30.62
C GLY A 706 18.53 -57.06 -31.88
N VAL A 707 19.59 -56.25 -31.98
CA VAL A 707 20.53 -56.30 -33.12
C VAL A 707 21.42 -57.54 -33.01
N ILE A 708 21.46 -58.34 -34.07
CA ILE A 708 22.39 -59.46 -34.24
C ILE A 708 23.42 -59.03 -35.27
N ALA A 709 24.69 -59.03 -34.90
CA ALA A 709 25.77 -58.57 -35.78
C ALA A 709 27.06 -59.36 -35.59
N GLY A 710 27.90 -59.36 -36.63
CA GLY A 710 29.19 -60.04 -36.68
C GLY A 710 29.50 -60.61 -38.06
N ALA A 711 30.34 -61.63 -38.15
CA ALA A 711 30.54 -62.41 -39.38
C ALA A 711 30.42 -63.90 -39.00
N PRO A 712 29.47 -64.65 -39.57
CA PRO A 712 29.26 -66.03 -39.15
C PRO A 712 30.40 -66.94 -39.63
N GLU A 713 30.90 -67.78 -38.75
CA GLU A 713 32.03 -68.70 -38.96
C GLU A 713 31.59 -70.15 -39.22
N GLU A 714 30.29 -70.41 -39.25
CA GLU A 714 29.71 -71.73 -39.52
C GLU A 714 28.53 -71.63 -40.48
N ASP A 715 28.42 -72.59 -41.41
CA ASP A 715 27.26 -72.74 -42.29
C ASP A 715 26.24 -73.71 -41.72
N GLY A 716 24.95 -73.46 -41.98
CA GLY A 716 23.88 -74.29 -41.46
C GLY A 716 22.57 -73.54 -41.30
N THR A 717 21.56 -74.24 -40.80
CA THR A 717 20.29 -73.65 -40.39
C THR A 717 20.17 -73.75 -38.87
N PHE A 718 20.13 -72.60 -38.21
CA PHE A 718 20.11 -72.45 -36.76
C PHE A 718 18.71 -72.05 -36.32
N GLN A 719 18.15 -72.76 -35.34
CA GLN A 719 16.84 -72.49 -34.74
C GLN A 719 17.04 -71.94 -33.33
N ILE A 720 17.00 -70.61 -33.19
CA ILE A 720 17.40 -69.91 -31.97
C ILE A 720 16.15 -69.38 -31.26
N VAL A 721 16.01 -69.64 -29.96
CA VAL A 721 14.89 -69.12 -29.17
C VAL A 721 15.27 -67.80 -28.52
N PHE A 722 14.62 -66.73 -28.96
CA PHE A 722 14.77 -65.39 -28.39
C PHE A 722 13.61 -65.05 -27.47
N GLN A 723 13.90 -64.23 -26.45
CA GLN A 723 12.90 -63.64 -25.58
C GLN A 723 12.88 -62.12 -25.78
N ALA A 724 11.69 -61.57 -26.04
CA ALA A 724 11.43 -60.14 -25.99
C ALA A 724 10.81 -59.79 -24.62
N ILE A 725 11.38 -58.79 -23.94
CA ILE A 725 10.92 -58.30 -22.62
C ILE A 725 10.45 -56.86 -22.78
N SER A 726 9.19 -56.57 -22.41
CA SER A 726 8.62 -55.22 -22.34
C SER A 726 8.01 -55.02 -20.97
N GLY A 727 8.75 -54.38 -20.06
CA GLY A 727 8.38 -54.28 -18.65
C GLY A 727 8.18 -55.66 -18.02
N ALA A 728 7.02 -55.90 -17.42
CA ALA A 728 6.61 -57.17 -16.84
C ALA A 728 6.23 -58.24 -17.89
N LEU A 729 6.02 -57.85 -19.14
CA LEU A 729 5.57 -58.75 -20.19
C LEU A 729 6.76 -59.38 -20.91
N THR A 730 6.67 -60.68 -21.17
CA THR A 730 7.68 -61.40 -21.95
C THR A 730 7.03 -62.27 -23.01
N SER A 731 7.75 -62.48 -24.12
CA SER A 731 7.37 -63.37 -25.20
C SER A 731 8.59 -64.14 -25.67
N GLN A 732 8.41 -65.41 -26.03
CA GLN A 732 9.49 -66.24 -26.57
C GLN A 732 9.04 -66.84 -27.89
N ASP A 733 9.93 -66.86 -28.87
CA ASP A 733 9.68 -67.50 -30.15
C ASP A 733 10.99 -68.03 -30.74
N THR A 734 10.85 -69.03 -31.61
CA THR A 734 11.98 -69.62 -32.34
C THR A 734 12.15 -68.88 -33.65
N VAL A 735 13.36 -68.35 -33.86
CA VAL A 735 13.72 -67.60 -35.06
C VAL A 735 14.80 -68.37 -35.80
N SER A 736 14.56 -68.61 -37.09
CA SER A 736 15.51 -69.31 -37.95
C SER A 736 16.54 -68.36 -38.57
N LEU A 737 17.81 -68.78 -38.57
CA LEU A 737 18.90 -68.14 -39.32
C LEU A 737 19.53 -69.19 -40.23
N SER A 738 19.57 -68.93 -41.53
CA SER A 738 20.30 -69.78 -42.48
C SER A 738 21.59 -69.09 -42.89
N VAL A 739 22.72 -69.74 -42.65
CA VAL A 739 24.03 -69.31 -43.14
C VAL A 739 24.47 -70.26 -44.24
N THR A 740 24.82 -69.71 -45.40
CA THR A 740 25.32 -70.49 -46.54
C THR A 740 26.79 -70.19 -46.80
N ARG A 741 27.49 -71.12 -47.43
CA ARG A 741 28.85 -70.88 -47.93
C ARG A 741 28.79 -70.03 -49.20
N PRO A 742 29.75 -69.11 -49.42
CA PRO A 742 29.87 -68.45 -50.70
C PRO A 742 30.19 -69.46 -51.80
N ASN A 743 29.56 -69.30 -52.97
CA ASN A 743 29.79 -70.18 -54.11
C ASN A 743 30.99 -69.67 -54.93
N LEU A 744 32.18 -70.19 -54.62
CA LEU A 744 33.42 -69.78 -55.27
C LEU A 744 33.77 -70.69 -56.45
N ALA A 745 34.11 -70.09 -57.60
CA ALA A 745 34.66 -70.84 -58.72
C ALA A 745 36.15 -71.15 -58.48
N LEU A 746 36.57 -72.40 -58.71
CA LEU A 746 37.96 -72.82 -58.55
C LEU A 746 38.96 -71.92 -59.31
N ASN A 747 38.59 -71.45 -60.50
CA ASN A 747 39.42 -70.54 -61.28
C ASN A 747 39.67 -69.20 -60.58
N ASP A 748 38.69 -68.68 -59.83
CA ASP A 748 38.81 -67.40 -59.15
C ASP A 748 39.63 -67.56 -57.85
N VAL A 749 39.47 -68.68 -57.13
CA VAL A 749 40.32 -69.00 -55.96
C VAL A 749 41.78 -69.21 -56.37
N VAL A 750 42.05 -69.92 -57.48
CA VAL A 750 43.40 -70.10 -58.02
C VAL A 750 44.02 -68.77 -58.46
N ARG A 751 43.22 -67.89 -59.09
CA ARG A 751 43.68 -66.55 -59.50
C ARG A 751 44.01 -65.67 -58.31
N GLN A 752 43.20 -65.73 -57.24
CA GLN A 752 43.48 -65.02 -55.99
C GLN A 752 44.83 -65.44 -55.40
N LEU A 753 45.18 -66.74 -55.46
CA LEU A 753 46.44 -67.26 -54.91
C LEU A 753 47.68 -66.86 -55.74
N LEU A 754 47.56 -66.81 -57.07
CA LEU A 754 48.70 -66.60 -57.99
C LEU A 754 48.97 -65.12 -58.35
N GLY A 755 48.07 -64.19 -58.01
CA GLY A 755 48.17 -62.73 -58.24
C GLY A 755 47.94 -62.29 -59.70
N PRO A 756 48.00 -60.97 -60.07
CA PRO A 756 47.82 -59.73 -59.31
C PRO A 756 46.38 -59.14 -59.41
N LEU A 757 45.45 -59.84 -60.08
CA LEU A 757 44.02 -59.54 -60.06
C LEU A 757 43.43 -60.30 -58.86
N ALA A 758 42.79 -59.59 -57.93
CA ALA A 758 42.12 -60.18 -56.76
C ALA A 758 40.63 -60.37 -57.09
N PRO A 759 40.20 -61.51 -57.67
CA PRO A 759 38.81 -61.72 -58.04
C PRO A 759 37.89 -61.95 -56.85
N LEU A 760 38.44 -62.31 -55.66
CA LEU A 760 37.65 -62.58 -54.46
C LEU A 760 37.48 -61.31 -53.63
N SER A 761 36.26 -61.07 -53.16
CA SER A 761 35.94 -60.06 -52.16
C SER A 761 36.60 -60.36 -50.81
N ALA A 762 36.64 -59.36 -49.93
CA ALA A 762 37.17 -59.54 -48.57
C ALA A 762 36.39 -60.60 -47.78
N ASP A 763 35.07 -60.66 -47.96
CA ASP A 763 34.19 -61.64 -47.30
C ASP A 763 34.47 -63.07 -47.79
N GLU A 764 34.71 -63.24 -49.09
CA GLU A 764 35.07 -64.54 -49.68
C GLU A 764 36.47 -64.99 -49.27
N GLN A 765 37.42 -64.06 -49.11
CA GLN A 765 38.74 -64.35 -48.54
C GLN A 765 38.66 -64.70 -47.06
N ASN A 766 37.80 -64.01 -46.29
CA ASN A 766 37.55 -64.30 -44.88
C ASN A 766 36.93 -65.70 -44.72
N TYR A 767 35.97 -66.07 -45.57
CA TYR A 767 35.45 -67.44 -45.61
C TYR A 767 36.54 -68.49 -45.84
N LEU A 768 37.44 -68.24 -46.80
CA LEU A 768 38.54 -69.17 -47.11
C LEU A 768 39.51 -69.31 -45.93
N ASP A 769 39.83 -68.21 -45.25
CA ASP A 769 40.64 -68.20 -44.03
C ASP A 769 39.97 -68.98 -42.89
N ILE A 770 38.65 -68.79 -42.68
CA ILE A 770 37.87 -69.49 -41.64
C ILE A 770 37.88 -71.01 -41.86
N ILE A 771 37.71 -71.50 -43.10
CA ILE A 771 37.78 -72.95 -43.37
C ILE A 771 39.22 -73.49 -43.39
N GLY A 772 40.20 -72.58 -43.38
CA GLY A 772 41.62 -72.84 -43.58
C GLY A 772 42.42 -72.86 -42.28
N ASN A 773 43.47 -72.02 -42.21
CA ASN A 773 44.36 -71.96 -41.05
C ASN A 773 44.04 -70.79 -40.09
N GLY A 774 43.09 -69.92 -40.44
CA GLY A 774 42.57 -68.84 -39.59
C GLY A 774 43.61 -67.80 -39.18
N ASN A 775 44.54 -67.46 -40.10
CA ASN A 775 45.62 -66.51 -39.82
C ASN A 775 45.30 -65.07 -40.25
N GLY A 776 44.11 -64.84 -40.82
CA GLY A 776 43.61 -63.55 -41.27
C GLY A 776 44.05 -63.15 -42.68
N LEU A 777 44.73 -64.03 -43.42
CA LEU A 777 45.18 -63.79 -44.80
C LEU A 777 44.97 -65.03 -45.65
N PHE A 778 44.32 -64.88 -46.81
CA PHE A 778 44.20 -65.98 -47.76
C PHE A 778 45.58 -66.46 -48.24
N ASP A 779 45.94 -67.69 -47.88
CA ASP A 779 47.21 -68.31 -48.22
C ASP A 779 47.10 -69.76 -48.76
N ILE A 780 48.23 -70.44 -48.89
CA ILE A 780 48.30 -71.82 -49.41
C ILE A 780 47.57 -72.82 -48.49
N GLY A 781 47.56 -72.58 -47.19
CA GLY A 781 46.83 -73.37 -46.20
C GLY A 781 45.32 -73.31 -46.45
N ASP A 782 44.80 -72.13 -46.70
CA ASP A 782 43.38 -71.90 -46.97
C ASP A 782 42.97 -72.45 -48.33
N PHE A 783 43.81 -72.24 -49.35
CA PHE A 783 43.59 -72.82 -50.66
C PHE A 783 43.56 -74.35 -50.61
N ARG A 784 44.47 -74.96 -49.83
CA ARG A 784 44.48 -76.41 -49.61
C ARG A 784 43.20 -76.88 -48.93
N ALA A 785 42.73 -76.17 -47.91
CA ALA A 785 41.49 -76.50 -47.20
C ALA A 785 40.26 -76.39 -48.14
N TYR A 786 40.21 -75.36 -48.97
CA TYR A 786 39.19 -75.20 -50.01
C TYR A 786 39.18 -76.34 -51.03
N LEU A 787 40.35 -76.77 -51.52
CA LEU A 787 40.48 -77.91 -52.44
C LEU A 787 40.01 -79.24 -51.81
N GLN A 788 40.29 -79.43 -50.52
CA GLN A 788 39.85 -80.59 -49.76
C GLN A 788 38.33 -80.57 -49.56
N GLN A 789 37.77 -79.41 -49.21
CA GLN A 789 36.34 -79.24 -48.99
C GLN A 789 35.51 -79.39 -50.28
N THR A 790 36.06 -78.99 -51.43
CA THR A 790 35.40 -79.11 -52.76
C THR A 790 35.62 -80.47 -53.43
N GLY A 791 36.40 -81.38 -52.84
CA GLY A 791 36.63 -82.74 -53.34
C GLY A 791 37.56 -82.83 -54.55
N VAL A 792 38.31 -81.76 -54.86
CA VAL A 792 39.28 -81.72 -55.97
C VAL A 792 40.55 -82.51 -55.63
N VAL A 793 40.88 -82.67 -54.34
CA VAL A 793 42.00 -83.49 -53.83
C VAL A 793 41.49 -84.45 -52.76
N THR A 794 41.74 -85.76 -52.90
CA THR A 794 41.18 -86.81 -52.02
C THR A 794 42.17 -87.50 -51.08
N ASP A 795 43.45 -87.16 -51.04
CA ASP A 795 44.45 -87.90 -50.24
C ASP A 795 45.04 -87.11 -49.06
N VAL A 796 44.95 -87.74 -47.88
CA VAL A 796 45.51 -87.30 -46.59
C VAL A 796 46.92 -87.88 -46.42
N VAL A 797 47.94 -87.03 -46.27
CA VAL A 797 49.21 -87.42 -45.64
C VAL A 797 49.25 -86.82 -44.23
N PRO A 798 49.29 -87.63 -43.15
CA PRO A 798 49.39 -87.15 -41.78
C PRO A 798 50.71 -86.44 -41.50
N ALA A 799 50.66 -85.30 -40.80
CA ALA A 799 51.81 -84.46 -40.45
C ALA A 799 52.64 -85.01 -39.26
N THR A 800 52.97 -86.30 -39.24
CA THR A 800 53.80 -86.92 -38.17
C THR A 800 55.16 -87.41 -38.63
N GLN A 801 55.70 -86.91 -39.74
CA GLN A 801 57.05 -87.26 -40.20
C GLN A 801 57.84 -86.01 -40.63
N LEU A 802 58.22 -85.18 -39.66
CA LEU A 802 59.44 -84.36 -39.69
C LEU A 802 59.87 -84.09 -38.23
N GLU A 803 60.22 -85.13 -37.49
CA GLU A 803 61.05 -84.99 -36.28
C GLU A 803 62.54 -85.06 -36.66
N THR A 804 63.30 -84.04 -36.26
CA THR A 804 64.47 -84.10 -35.34
C THR A 804 65.47 -83.00 -35.68
N LYS A 805 65.74 -82.07 -34.75
CA LYS A 805 66.85 -82.16 -33.78
C LYS A 805 67.04 -80.86 -32.97
N ASP A 806 67.55 -81.07 -31.76
CA ASP A 806 68.29 -80.16 -30.87
C ASP A 806 67.52 -79.25 -29.88
N GLN A 807 67.41 -79.78 -28.65
CA GLN A 807 67.54 -79.09 -27.35
C GLN A 807 68.82 -78.23 -27.26
N PRO A 808 69.06 -77.45 -26.17
CA PRO A 808 68.15 -76.80 -25.21
C PRO A 808 68.56 -75.31 -24.93
N ALA A 809 67.83 -74.57 -24.09
CA ALA A 809 68.35 -73.96 -22.85
C ALA A 809 67.57 -72.73 -22.34
N HIS A 810 67.66 -72.59 -21.01
CA HIS A 810 67.52 -71.40 -20.16
C HIS A 810 66.17 -71.03 -19.52
N LYS A 811 66.18 -71.26 -18.20
CA LYS A 811 65.49 -70.55 -17.11
C LYS A 811 65.76 -69.04 -17.15
N GLU A 812 64.78 -68.26 -16.70
CA GLU A 812 64.84 -67.15 -15.71
C GLU A 812 63.39 -66.67 -15.48
N GLU A 813 62.74 -66.90 -14.32
CA GLU A 813 62.72 -66.04 -13.11
C GLU A 813 62.47 -64.55 -13.34
N GLY A 814 61.41 -64.01 -12.70
CA GLY A 814 61.59 -62.84 -11.85
C GLY A 814 60.69 -61.60 -12.09
N ARG A 815 59.79 -61.39 -11.12
CA ARG A 815 59.29 -60.11 -10.56
C ARG A 815 58.43 -59.17 -11.41
#